data_AF-A0A1Q9AJ25-F1
#
_entry.id   AF-A0A1Q9AJ25-F1
#
_cell.length_a   1.000
_cell.length_b   1.000
_cell.length_c   1.000
_cell.angle_alpha   90.00
_cell.angle_beta   90.00
_cell.angle_gamma   90.00
#
_symmetry.space_group_name_H-M   'P 1'
#
loop_
_entity.id
_entity.type
_entity.pdbx_description
1 polymer ?
#
loop_
_entity_poly.entity_id
_entity_poly.type
_entity_poly.pdbx_seq_one_letter_code
_entity_poly.pdbx_strand_id
1 'polypeptide(L)'
;MEGERQSPRETAWADAPQAPATDIGSANLPAVVTQGRALVRSQDLLGIERPSLLRRLTLWLRDCLALEAGYGHGFLFWPLLIGLGALLWFSQANPSDLAQNASLACVLCMAAYGARYRYPLLQAVALAAGLLAVGAAAAALQTWRLDTVLIDAPVTTTITGVVQGREVDARGFWRYEVALLGTRAPAIFRRPERVMLLSRGRGPPVAIGRQIEGRARLSPPSGPALRGANDFAYDAYFAGIGAVGYFYGTPRDLGPAPAQGLLRETLMRIAILREAVGTHIRGLVGGPTGALAAALVTGEERAIDPALVEAMRLSGLGHVLAISGLNMALAAGTLLVGLRTGLSLLPGFAQRRPVKKIAAAGALLMVTLYMMIAGGAVSAVRSFVMIVVMLLAVFVDRPSISLRNIALSGLLILLVTPSAITGPGFQMSFAATLALVALYRRLDSPAEGREASALPVLRLVSPVWTGFVGLVLSSLIGGLSTLIYSAAHFHRLPAYGLIANVLALPVVGTVVMPGALIAMLLMPFGLDGPAWMAVALGLDWMNAVARTVAGWGGEVDTGRLAPMAFTLVAVGGVLLCLLRTALALSGLLLILAGAAVAVLAQPSRPAMLVSEDGRLVALLSGGTAGVNRTKPPDFIYQQWRRALVIETTAAPLMLPALSLAIKAAAGPEHPEAQAKRQEGDQPASPKARREPPPLDLAAADQRLVALLAAAPPGRFACVAREWCAAVSVEGWRIVTLEDLRLSQAACLGADLVIAPGALRETPLCQAGPAAAATGATLRRSGALEIRAGPAAEPSAGGKPALRVFASVPDLAAPWARHRLYDWRTRQFAPAAPPDLATKNHDENNQDNLAPADGFAYDSQVE
;
A
#
# COMPACT_ATOMS: atom_id res chain seq x y z
N MET A 1 65.56 0.46 45.47
CA MET A 1 66.32 0.44 46.73
C MET A 1 65.40 0.89 47.83
N GLU A 2 65.23 -0.06 48.75
CA GLU A 2 64.50 -0.20 50.00
C GLU A 2 64.15 1.03 50.86
N GLY A 3 63.05 0.84 51.63
CA GLY A 3 63.09 0.93 53.10
C GLY A 3 62.28 2.07 53.73
N GLU A 4 61.03 1.87 54.15
CA GLU A 4 60.58 1.46 55.51
C GLU A 4 60.64 2.57 56.59
N ARG A 5 59.47 3.10 57.00
CA ARG A 5 58.76 2.86 58.29
C ARG A 5 59.48 3.38 59.55
N GLN A 6 58.81 4.28 60.30
CA GLN A 6 58.39 4.08 61.71
C GLN A 6 57.79 5.38 62.31
N SER A 7 56.60 5.26 62.92
CA SER A 7 56.08 6.18 63.96
C SER A 7 56.59 5.73 65.35
N PRO A 8 56.49 6.53 66.42
CA PRO A 8 55.31 6.37 67.29
C PRO A 8 54.82 7.64 68.04
N ARG A 9 53.63 7.47 68.62
CA ARG A 9 52.85 8.29 69.58
C ARG A 9 53.69 8.71 70.81
N GLU A 10 53.33 9.71 71.64
CA GLU A 10 52.20 9.70 72.58
C GLU A 10 52.13 10.99 73.45
N THR A 11 51.05 11.12 74.26
CA THR A 11 50.72 12.08 75.35
C THR A 11 49.83 13.29 74.95
N ALA A 12 48.77 13.69 75.65
CA ALA A 12 48.02 13.20 76.82
C ALA A 12 46.60 13.82 76.81
N TRP A 13 45.72 13.32 77.67
CA TRP A 13 44.25 13.34 77.60
C TRP A 13 43.54 14.53 78.27
N ALA A 14 42.28 14.76 77.86
CA ALA A 14 41.05 14.94 78.67
C ALA A 14 40.25 16.24 78.40
N ASP A 15 39.15 16.13 77.61
CA ASP A 15 37.77 16.37 78.08
C ASP A 15 36.72 16.29 76.94
N ALA A 16 35.58 15.69 77.28
CA ALA A 16 34.26 15.67 76.62
C ALA A 16 33.86 14.45 75.72
N PRO A 17 32.60 13.94 75.86
CA PRO A 17 32.20 12.57 75.52
C PRO A 17 31.69 12.34 74.09
N GLN A 18 31.70 11.07 73.71
CA GLN A 18 31.36 10.48 72.41
C GLN A 18 29.88 10.62 71.98
N ALA A 19 29.65 10.85 70.68
CA ALA A 19 28.41 10.53 69.95
C ALA A 19 28.76 9.83 68.62
N PRO A 20 28.00 8.80 68.16
CA PRO A 20 28.45 7.91 67.11
C PRO A 20 28.19 8.43 65.69
N ALA A 21 28.99 7.89 64.77
CA ALA A 21 29.17 8.24 63.36
C ALA A 21 27.89 8.32 62.51
N THR A 22 27.85 9.27 61.57
CA THR A 22 26.95 9.22 60.41
C THR A 22 27.67 9.62 59.13
N ASP A 23 27.44 8.78 58.13
CA ASP A 23 28.10 8.69 56.83
C ASP A 23 27.62 9.78 55.84
N ILE A 24 28.48 10.04 54.86
CA ILE A 24 28.37 11.06 53.82
C ILE A 24 27.46 10.57 52.67
N GLY A 25 26.61 11.46 52.11
CA GLY A 25 26.44 11.51 50.65
C GLY A 25 25.02 11.66 50.07
N SER A 26 24.93 12.56 49.08
CA SER A 26 23.94 12.68 47.99
C SER A 26 22.63 13.42 48.26
N ALA A 27 22.58 14.65 47.75
CA ALA A 27 21.41 15.50 47.68
C ALA A 27 20.60 15.26 46.38
N ASN A 28 19.27 15.28 46.54
CA ASN A 28 18.22 15.67 45.60
C ASN A 28 17.85 14.77 44.40
N LEU A 29 16.88 13.89 44.64
CA LEU A 29 15.78 13.49 43.74
C LEU A 29 14.52 13.23 44.60
N PRO A 30 13.31 13.68 44.23
CA PRO A 30 12.13 13.52 45.07
C PRO A 30 11.61 12.07 45.00
N ALA A 31 11.67 11.38 46.13
CA ALA A 31 11.05 10.08 46.34
C ALA A 31 9.51 10.24 46.41
N VAL A 32 8.81 9.97 45.30
CA VAL A 32 7.32 9.94 45.27
C VAL A 32 6.77 8.58 44.75
N VAL A 33 7.59 7.54 44.62
CA VAL A 33 7.15 6.28 43.97
C VAL A 33 6.98 5.08 44.92
N THR A 34 7.25 5.22 46.22
CA THR A 34 7.20 4.08 47.17
C THR A 34 6.21 4.21 48.32
N GLN A 35 5.12 4.98 48.16
CA GLN A 35 4.03 5.03 49.16
C GLN A 35 2.63 4.67 48.62
N GLY A 36 2.54 4.05 47.44
CA GLY A 36 1.24 3.66 46.84
C GLY A 36 0.66 2.31 47.26
N ARG A 37 1.36 1.49 48.08
CA ARG A 37 0.93 0.11 48.39
C ARG A 37 0.67 -0.22 49.85
N ALA A 38 0.92 0.72 50.78
CA ALA A 38 0.78 0.44 52.22
C ALA A 38 -0.38 1.17 52.93
N LEU A 39 -1.12 2.05 52.25
CA LEU A 39 -2.12 2.93 52.90
C LEU A 39 -3.58 2.47 52.79
N VAL A 40 -3.86 1.22 52.40
CA VAL A 40 -5.25 0.71 52.23
C VAL A 40 -5.69 -0.24 53.36
N ARG A 41 -4.95 -0.35 54.48
CA ARG A 41 -5.27 -1.39 55.49
C ARG A 41 -5.49 -0.94 56.94
N SER A 42 -5.72 0.33 57.21
CA SER A 42 -5.97 0.77 58.61
C SER A 42 -6.99 1.89 58.80
N GLN A 43 -7.96 2.04 57.89
CA GLN A 43 -9.12 2.91 58.12
C GLN A 43 -10.42 2.17 57.78
N ASP A 44 -10.83 1.25 58.65
CA ASP A 44 -12.18 0.66 58.65
C ASP A 44 -12.70 0.63 60.09
N LEU A 45 -12.85 1.81 60.69
CA LEU A 45 -13.61 2.04 61.91
C LEU A 45 -14.16 3.46 61.84
N LEU A 46 -15.23 3.63 61.06
CA LEU A 46 -16.30 4.64 61.16
C LEU A 46 -17.04 4.68 59.81
N GLY A 47 -18.37 4.60 59.87
CA GLY A 47 -19.23 4.35 58.71
C GLY A 47 -19.00 5.30 57.53
N ILE A 48 -18.51 4.73 56.42
CA ILE A 48 -18.46 5.38 55.11
C ILE A 48 -19.31 4.53 54.18
N GLU A 49 -20.39 5.11 53.67
CA GLU A 49 -21.17 4.54 52.58
C GLU A 49 -20.23 4.05 51.48
N ARG A 50 -20.27 2.75 51.16
CA ARG A 50 -19.43 2.17 50.11
C ARG A 50 -19.69 2.97 48.83
N PRO A 51 -18.70 3.69 48.26
CA PRO A 51 -18.94 4.47 47.05
C PRO A 51 -19.40 3.52 45.96
N SER A 52 -20.45 3.93 45.22
CA SER A 52 -21.01 3.17 44.11
C SER A 52 -19.90 2.72 43.15
N LEU A 53 -20.07 1.56 42.52
CA LEU A 53 -19.12 0.99 41.56
C LEU A 53 -18.67 2.02 40.51
N LEU A 54 -19.60 2.88 40.06
CA LEU A 54 -19.35 3.98 39.13
C LEU A 54 -18.37 5.02 39.69
N ARG A 55 -18.48 5.38 40.97
CA ARG A 55 -17.56 6.35 41.61
C ARG A 55 -16.15 5.77 41.79
N ARG A 56 -16.03 4.46 42.07
CA ARG A 56 -14.71 3.79 42.11
C ARG A 56 -14.07 3.72 40.73
N LEU A 57 -14.86 3.39 39.70
CA LEU A 57 -14.38 3.30 38.32
C LEU A 57 -13.91 4.66 37.78
N THR A 58 -14.68 5.73 38.05
CA THR A 58 -14.33 7.10 37.62
C THR A 58 -13.05 7.62 38.30
N LEU A 59 -12.87 7.35 39.59
CA LEU A 59 -11.63 7.69 40.30
C LEU A 59 -10.44 6.91 39.74
N TRP A 60 -10.58 5.60 39.56
CA TRP A 60 -9.53 4.76 38.97
C TRP A 60 -9.14 5.19 37.54
N LEU A 61 -10.12 5.53 36.70
CA LEU A 61 -9.90 6.07 35.35
C LEU A 61 -9.13 7.40 35.40
N ARG A 62 -9.52 8.30 36.31
CA ARG A 62 -8.87 9.59 36.49
C ARG A 62 -7.41 9.43 36.93
N ASP A 63 -7.15 8.54 37.88
CA ASP A 63 -5.80 8.27 38.37
C ASP A 63 -4.92 7.68 37.26
N CYS A 64 -5.45 6.74 36.49
CA CYS A 64 -4.70 6.17 35.37
C CYS A 64 -4.45 7.22 34.27
N LEU A 65 -5.43 8.05 33.92
CA LEU A 65 -5.24 9.15 32.96
C LEU A 65 -4.20 10.17 33.45
N ALA A 66 -4.20 10.50 34.74
CA ALA A 66 -3.21 11.38 35.35
C ALA A 66 -1.80 10.77 35.30
N LEU A 67 -1.67 9.47 35.55
CA LEU A 67 -0.41 8.74 35.40
C LEU A 67 0.09 8.74 33.95
N GLU A 68 -0.79 8.50 32.98
CA GLU A 68 -0.45 8.56 31.55
C GLU A 68 -0.02 9.96 31.10
N ALA A 69 -0.69 11.01 31.60
CA ALA A 69 -0.29 12.38 31.38
C ALA A 69 1.09 12.68 32.01
N GLY A 70 1.35 12.15 33.20
CA GLY A 70 2.66 12.24 33.87
C GLY A 70 3.81 11.57 33.10
N TYR A 71 3.54 10.50 32.34
CA TYR A 71 4.52 9.89 31.43
C TYR A 71 4.75 10.70 30.14
N GLY A 72 3.93 11.73 29.86
CA GLY A 72 4.02 12.56 28.67
C GLY A 72 3.60 11.83 27.38
N HIS A 73 2.68 10.86 27.48
CA HIS A 73 2.24 10.09 26.30
C HIS A 73 1.38 10.89 25.31
N GLY A 74 0.91 12.09 25.66
CA GLY A 74 0.15 12.95 24.74
C GLY A 74 0.86 13.20 23.40
N PHE A 75 2.19 13.38 23.41
CA PHE A 75 2.98 13.56 22.20
C PHE A 75 2.93 12.32 21.27
N LEU A 76 2.78 11.11 21.82
CA LEU A 76 2.74 9.89 21.02
C LEU A 76 1.47 9.80 20.15
N PHE A 77 0.41 10.51 20.53
CA PHE A 77 -0.85 10.56 19.78
C PHE A 77 -0.86 11.63 18.68
N TRP A 78 0.10 12.55 18.63
CA TRP A 78 0.16 13.59 17.61
C TRP A 78 0.18 13.05 16.17
N PRO A 79 1.09 12.13 15.80
CA PRO A 79 1.08 11.58 14.44
C PRO A 79 -0.20 10.79 14.13
N LEU A 80 -0.84 10.18 15.13
CA LEU A 80 -2.11 9.48 14.93
C LEU A 80 -3.25 10.44 14.59
N LEU A 81 -3.32 11.58 15.29
CA LEU A 81 -4.33 12.61 15.03
C LEU A 81 -4.09 13.30 13.69
N ILE A 82 -2.85 13.66 13.36
CA ILE A 82 -2.50 14.20 12.04
C ILE A 82 -2.83 13.18 10.94
N GLY A 83 -2.49 11.91 11.16
CA GLY A 83 -2.85 10.83 10.26
C GLY A 83 -4.35 10.68 10.06
N LEU A 84 -5.13 10.68 11.15
CA LEU A 84 -6.59 10.63 11.09
C LEU A 84 -7.16 11.83 10.34
N GLY A 85 -6.60 13.03 10.53
CA GLY A 85 -6.99 14.23 9.80
C GLY A 85 -6.75 14.11 8.29
N ALA A 86 -5.60 13.56 7.90
CA ALA A 86 -5.30 13.27 6.50
C ALA A 86 -6.25 12.21 5.91
N LEU A 87 -6.53 11.12 6.65
CA LEU A 87 -7.50 10.09 6.25
C LEU A 87 -8.90 10.67 6.05
N LEU A 88 -9.36 11.50 6.99
CA LEU A 88 -10.65 12.17 6.89
C LEU A 88 -10.73 13.07 5.66
N TRP A 89 -9.64 13.78 5.33
CA TRP A 89 -9.56 14.58 4.11
C TRP A 89 -9.63 13.71 2.85
N PHE A 90 -8.88 12.59 2.78
CA PHE A 90 -8.94 11.68 1.63
C PHE A 90 -10.28 10.94 1.49
N SER A 91 -11.07 10.85 2.56
CA SER A 91 -12.41 10.24 2.53
C SER A 91 -13.54 11.21 2.12
N GLN A 92 -13.26 12.52 2.06
CA GLN A 92 -14.26 13.51 1.64
C GLN A 92 -14.55 13.35 0.15
N ALA A 93 -15.83 13.41 -0.22
CA ALA A 93 -16.23 13.45 -1.63
C ALA A 93 -15.79 14.76 -2.29
N ASN A 94 -16.09 15.89 -1.66
CA ASN A 94 -15.59 17.19 -2.07
C ASN A 94 -14.51 17.63 -1.08
N PRO A 95 -13.22 17.36 -1.36
CA PRO A 95 -12.15 17.70 -0.45
C PRO A 95 -12.10 19.22 -0.24
N SER A 96 -12.13 19.61 1.03
CA SER A 96 -11.98 21.01 1.46
C SER A 96 -10.64 21.61 1.00
N ASP A 97 -10.66 22.91 0.69
CA ASP A 97 -9.51 23.62 0.15
C ASP A 97 -8.38 23.79 1.19
N LEU A 98 -7.15 23.99 0.71
CA LEU A 98 -5.97 24.19 1.53
C LEU A 98 -6.13 25.39 2.48
N ALA A 99 -6.65 26.51 1.98
CA ALA A 99 -6.80 27.73 2.79
C ALA A 99 -7.77 27.54 3.96
N GLN A 100 -8.87 26.82 3.74
CA GLN A 100 -9.86 26.51 4.79
C GLN A 100 -9.24 25.63 5.89
N ASN A 101 -8.55 24.55 5.51
CA ASN A 101 -7.92 23.66 6.48
C ASN A 101 -6.75 24.33 7.22
N ALA A 102 -5.93 25.12 6.53
CA ALA A 102 -4.80 25.83 7.12
C ALA A 102 -5.24 26.92 8.11
N SER A 103 -6.30 27.67 7.78
CA SER A 103 -6.87 28.68 8.68
C SER A 103 -7.51 28.04 9.91
N LEU A 104 -8.30 26.97 9.73
CA LEU A 104 -8.87 26.20 10.84
C LEU A 104 -7.78 25.64 11.77
N ALA A 105 -6.72 25.05 11.21
CA ALA A 105 -5.57 24.57 11.97
C ALA A 105 -4.91 25.68 12.78
N CYS A 106 -4.68 26.85 12.16
CA CYS A 106 -4.09 28.00 12.83
C CYS A 106 -4.94 28.47 14.03
N VAL A 107 -6.24 28.67 13.82
CA VAL A 107 -7.18 29.11 14.87
C VAL A 107 -7.21 28.12 16.04
N LEU A 108 -7.35 26.82 15.77
CA LEU A 108 -7.42 25.79 16.80
C LEU A 108 -6.10 25.65 17.58
N CYS A 109 -4.95 25.73 16.89
CA CYS A 109 -3.65 25.72 17.55
C CYS A 109 -3.41 26.96 18.42
N MET A 110 -3.85 28.14 17.97
CA MET A 110 -3.80 29.37 18.79
C MET A 110 -4.72 29.29 20.00
N ALA A 111 -5.94 28.76 19.84
CA ALA A 111 -6.86 28.52 20.94
C ALA A 111 -6.28 27.53 21.97
N ALA A 112 -5.65 26.44 21.51
CA ALA A 112 -4.97 25.49 22.38
C ALA A 112 -3.81 26.14 23.15
N TYR A 113 -3.02 27.01 22.49
CA TYR A 113 -1.94 27.74 23.12
C TYR A 113 -2.46 28.71 24.20
N GLY A 114 -3.52 29.47 23.91
CA GLY A 114 -4.15 30.41 24.85
C GLY A 114 -4.82 29.71 26.05
N ALA A 115 -5.38 28.51 25.85
CA ALA A 115 -6.04 27.73 26.90
C ALA A 115 -5.07 26.99 27.84
N ARG A 116 -3.76 26.93 27.51
CA ARG A 116 -2.75 26.08 28.16
C ARG A 116 -2.69 26.15 29.68
N TYR A 117 -2.93 27.33 30.26
CA TYR A 117 -2.78 27.57 31.69
C TYR A 117 -4.09 27.63 32.45
N ARG A 118 -5.22 27.84 31.76
CA ARG A 118 -6.51 28.17 32.38
C ARG A 118 -7.56 27.09 32.22
N TYR A 119 -7.55 26.35 31.11
CA TYR A 119 -8.58 25.35 30.78
C TYR A 119 -7.94 24.10 30.14
N PRO A 120 -7.46 23.13 30.94
CA PRO A 120 -6.70 21.98 30.42
C PRO A 120 -7.53 21.06 29.50
N LEU A 121 -8.84 20.92 29.76
CA LEU A 121 -9.74 20.15 28.89
C LEU A 121 -9.92 20.84 27.54
N LEU A 122 -10.19 22.15 27.55
CA LEU A 122 -10.33 22.95 26.33
C LEU A 122 -9.03 22.93 25.51
N GLN A 123 -7.87 23.06 26.17
CA GLN A 123 -6.58 22.90 25.53
C GLN A 123 -6.44 21.54 24.84
N ALA A 124 -6.78 20.45 25.52
CA ALA A 124 -6.64 19.10 24.97
C ALA A 124 -7.55 18.89 23.74
N VAL A 125 -8.80 19.33 23.82
CA VAL A 125 -9.77 19.25 22.70
C VAL A 125 -9.33 20.15 21.53
N ALA A 126 -8.96 21.40 21.80
CA ALA A 126 -8.50 22.33 20.77
C ALA A 126 -7.20 21.84 20.10
N LEU A 127 -6.27 21.27 20.87
CA LEU A 127 -5.04 20.68 20.33
C LEU A 127 -5.36 19.47 19.46
N ALA A 128 -6.26 18.58 19.89
CA ALA A 128 -6.64 17.41 19.12
C ALA A 128 -7.32 17.80 17.79
N ALA A 129 -8.26 18.74 17.85
CA ALA A 129 -8.92 19.29 16.66
C ALA A 129 -7.93 20.02 15.75
N GLY A 130 -7.00 20.80 16.31
CA GLY A 130 -5.95 21.48 15.56
C GLY A 130 -5.02 20.50 14.85
N LEU A 131 -4.62 19.41 15.50
CA LEU A 131 -3.79 18.37 14.89
C LEU A 131 -4.51 17.63 13.75
N LEU A 132 -5.82 17.38 13.88
CA LEU A 132 -6.65 16.84 12.79
C LEU A 132 -6.66 17.81 11.59
N ALA A 133 -6.87 19.11 11.84
CA ALA A 133 -6.86 20.13 10.80
C ALA A 133 -5.48 20.29 10.15
N VAL A 134 -4.38 20.18 10.91
CA VAL A 134 -3.01 20.14 10.36
C VAL A 134 -2.83 18.95 9.41
N GLY A 135 -3.35 17.78 9.77
CA GLY A 135 -3.35 16.60 8.90
C GLY A 135 -4.10 16.81 7.59
N ALA A 136 -5.31 17.38 7.67
CA ALA A 136 -6.11 17.72 6.49
C ALA A 136 -5.41 18.78 5.61
N ALA A 137 -4.83 19.82 6.22
CA ALA A 137 -4.07 20.85 5.51
C ALA A 137 -2.81 20.28 4.84
N ALA A 138 -2.10 19.36 5.49
CA ALA A 138 -0.97 18.68 4.89
C ALA A 138 -1.41 17.84 3.67
N ALA A 139 -2.53 17.12 3.76
CA ALA A 139 -3.08 16.33 2.66
C ALA A 139 -3.49 17.21 1.47
N ALA A 140 -4.16 18.33 1.73
CA ALA A 140 -4.50 19.33 0.72
C ALA A 140 -3.24 19.92 0.08
N LEU A 141 -2.22 20.25 0.87
CA LEU A 141 -0.94 20.81 0.41
C LEU A 141 -0.18 19.83 -0.48
N GLN A 142 -0.12 18.55 -0.11
CA GLN A 142 0.51 17.53 -0.94
C GLN A 142 -0.20 17.38 -2.28
N THR A 143 -1.54 17.33 -2.25
CA THR A 143 -2.36 17.20 -3.45
C THR A 143 -2.19 18.39 -4.39
N TRP A 144 -2.17 19.60 -3.85
CA TRP A 144 -1.94 20.85 -4.59
C TRP A 144 -0.53 20.93 -5.19
N ARG A 145 0.51 20.50 -4.44
CA ARG A 145 1.90 20.52 -4.92
C ARG A 145 2.16 19.58 -6.09
N LEU A 146 1.48 18.44 -6.13
CA LEU A 146 1.72 17.42 -7.14
C LEU A 146 0.89 17.64 -8.41
N ASP A 147 -0.40 17.99 -8.27
CA ASP A 147 -1.38 18.18 -9.37
C ASP A 147 -1.16 17.30 -10.60
N THR A 148 -0.95 15.99 -10.35
CA THR A 148 -0.50 15.07 -11.39
C THR A 148 -1.58 14.90 -12.45
N VAL A 149 -1.24 15.20 -13.71
CA VAL A 149 -2.15 15.03 -14.83
C VAL A 149 -2.22 13.56 -15.25
N LEU A 150 -3.33 12.89 -14.92
CA LEU A 150 -3.65 11.55 -15.45
C LEU A 150 -4.33 11.66 -16.82
N ILE A 151 -3.98 10.76 -17.73
CA ILE A 151 -4.69 10.65 -19.01
C ILE A 151 -6.08 10.08 -18.78
N ASP A 152 -7.00 10.44 -19.66
CA ASP A 152 -8.43 10.22 -19.46
C ASP A 152 -8.89 8.91 -20.13
N ALA A 153 -8.30 8.55 -21.27
CA ALA A 153 -8.62 7.35 -22.04
C ALA A 153 -7.37 6.74 -22.70
N PRO A 154 -7.40 5.44 -23.04
CA PRO A 154 -6.29 4.82 -23.76
C PRO A 154 -6.08 5.44 -25.15
N VAL A 155 -4.86 5.88 -25.44
CA VAL A 155 -4.48 6.51 -26.71
C VAL A 155 -3.19 5.91 -27.26
N THR A 156 -3.13 5.71 -28.57
CA THR A 156 -1.91 5.30 -29.26
C THR A 156 -1.30 6.52 -29.93
N THR A 157 -0.11 6.90 -29.49
CA THR A 157 0.62 8.08 -29.99
C THR A 157 2.10 7.77 -30.15
N THR A 158 2.79 8.51 -31.00
CA THR A 158 4.25 8.59 -30.93
C THR A 158 4.62 9.52 -29.79
N ILE A 159 5.49 9.05 -28.90
CA ILE A 159 5.98 9.85 -27.78
C ILE A 159 7.42 10.25 -28.02
N THR A 160 7.80 11.38 -27.48
CA THR A 160 9.18 11.85 -27.35
C THR A 160 9.40 12.27 -25.91
N GLY A 161 10.48 11.82 -25.30
CA GLY A 161 10.75 12.10 -23.89
C GLY A 161 12.17 11.77 -23.47
N VAL A 162 12.49 12.03 -22.20
CA VAL A 162 13.80 11.72 -21.60
C VAL A 162 13.63 10.53 -20.66
N VAL A 163 14.52 9.54 -20.79
CA VAL A 163 14.54 8.39 -19.88
C VAL A 163 15.08 8.84 -18.51
N GLN A 164 14.22 8.85 -17.49
CA GLN A 164 14.60 9.15 -16.10
C GLN A 164 15.05 7.90 -15.33
N GLY A 165 14.51 6.74 -15.70
CA GLY A 165 14.86 5.46 -15.12
C GLY A 165 14.54 4.32 -16.07
N ARG A 166 15.24 3.20 -15.91
CA ARG A 166 14.91 1.95 -16.59
C ARG A 166 15.11 0.78 -15.65
N GLU A 167 14.24 -0.21 -15.77
CA GLU A 167 14.31 -1.46 -15.03
C GLU A 167 14.09 -2.63 -15.98
N VAL A 168 14.71 -3.77 -15.70
CA VAL A 168 14.48 -5.00 -16.44
C VAL A 168 13.45 -5.87 -15.72
N ASP A 169 12.48 -6.41 -16.48
CA ASP A 169 11.53 -7.42 -16.02
C ASP A 169 12.19 -8.80 -16.02
N ALA A 170 11.65 -9.77 -15.27
CA ALA A 170 12.14 -11.15 -15.22
C ALA A 170 12.22 -11.84 -16.60
N ARG A 171 11.42 -11.36 -17.57
CA ARG A 171 11.42 -11.82 -18.96
C ARG A 171 12.48 -11.15 -19.85
N GLY A 172 13.31 -10.27 -19.29
CA GLY A 172 14.29 -9.48 -20.02
C GLY A 172 13.70 -8.27 -20.77
N PHE A 173 12.47 -7.87 -20.48
CA PHE A 173 11.85 -6.68 -21.07
C PHE A 173 12.23 -5.42 -20.32
N TRP A 174 12.44 -4.32 -21.04
CA TRP A 174 12.80 -3.04 -20.43
C TRP A 174 11.55 -2.22 -20.11
N ARG A 175 11.44 -1.75 -18.88
CA ARG A 175 10.43 -0.78 -18.46
C ARG A 175 11.10 0.56 -18.24
N TYR A 176 10.67 1.56 -18.99
CA TYR A 176 11.19 2.91 -18.95
C TYR A 176 10.26 3.81 -18.15
N GLU A 177 10.85 4.61 -17.29
CA GLU A 177 10.24 5.81 -16.74
C GLU A 177 10.66 7.00 -17.60
N VAL A 178 9.70 7.61 -18.29
CA VAL A 178 9.98 8.64 -19.30
C VAL A 178 9.31 9.95 -18.88
N ALA A 179 10.11 11.02 -18.78
CA ALA A 179 9.60 12.38 -18.72
C ALA A 179 9.21 12.82 -20.13
N LEU A 180 7.92 13.10 -20.33
CA LEU A 180 7.34 13.33 -21.64
C LEU A 180 7.64 14.76 -22.12
N LEU A 181 8.31 14.90 -23.25
CA LEU A 181 8.56 16.20 -23.90
C LEU A 181 7.43 16.55 -24.88
N GLY A 182 6.93 15.57 -25.62
CA GLY A 182 5.89 15.78 -26.62
C GLY A 182 5.23 14.49 -27.12
N THR A 183 4.04 14.65 -27.69
CA THR A 183 3.26 13.58 -28.33
C THR A 183 2.88 13.99 -29.75
N ARG A 184 2.91 13.06 -30.69
CA ARG A 184 2.58 13.28 -32.10
C ARG A 184 1.72 12.16 -32.64
N ALA A 185 0.76 12.54 -33.50
CA ALA A 185 -0.14 11.63 -34.19
C ALA A 185 -0.84 10.61 -33.26
N PRO A 186 -1.71 11.07 -32.33
CA PRO A 186 -2.20 12.42 -32.08
C PRO A 186 -1.45 13.19 -30.96
N ALA A 187 -1.54 14.52 -30.93
CA ALA A 187 -1.04 15.31 -29.81
C ALA A 187 -2.06 15.29 -28.66
N ILE A 188 -1.60 14.92 -27.46
CA ILE A 188 -2.44 14.89 -26.25
C ILE A 188 -2.46 16.28 -25.63
N PHE A 189 -3.67 16.82 -25.42
CA PHE A 189 -3.86 18.16 -24.86
C PHE A 189 -3.44 18.23 -23.38
N ARG A 190 -4.04 17.40 -22.51
CA ARG A 190 -3.60 17.22 -21.11
C ARG A 190 -2.49 16.16 -21.06
N ARG A 191 -1.29 16.55 -21.46
CA ARG A 191 -0.14 15.64 -21.47
C ARG A 191 0.30 15.32 -20.02
N PRO A 192 0.56 14.05 -19.68
CA PRO A 192 1.18 13.70 -18.41
C PRO A 192 2.66 14.07 -18.43
N GLU A 193 3.22 14.46 -17.28
CA GLU A 193 4.64 14.80 -17.19
C GLU A 193 5.54 13.56 -17.22
N ARG A 194 5.13 12.49 -16.53
CA ARG A 194 5.88 11.22 -16.45
C ARG A 194 4.98 10.05 -16.83
N VAL A 195 5.55 9.12 -17.58
CA VAL A 195 4.86 7.91 -18.06
C VAL A 195 5.73 6.67 -17.85
N MET A 196 5.09 5.54 -17.53
CA MET A 196 5.75 4.25 -17.35
C MET A 196 5.48 3.34 -18.55
N LEU A 197 6.51 2.92 -19.26
CA LEU A 197 6.37 2.23 -20.55
C LEU A 197 7.17 0.95 -20.64
N LEU A 198 6.50 -0.14 -21.02
CA LEU A 198 7.13 -1.42 -21.29
C LEU A 198 7.58 -1.50 -22.75
N SER A 199 8.87 -1.73 -22.99
CA SER A 199 9.43 -2.12 -24.27
C SER A 199 9.65 -3.63 -24.31
N ARG A 200 8.98 -4.30 -25.25
CA ARG A 200 9.16 -5.73 -25.53
C ARG A 200 10.17 -6.00 -26.66
N GLY A 201 10.70 -4.93 -27.26
CA GLY A 201 11.63 -5.05 -28.37
C GLY A 201 13.00 -5.54 -27.92
N ARG A 202 13.66 -6.35 -28.74
CA ARG A 202 15.02 -6.90 -28.49
C ARG A 202 16.16 -5.95 -28.91
N GLY A 203 15.85 -4.70 -29.24
CA GLY A 203 16.84 -3.69 -29.62
C GLY A 203 17.72 -3.26 -28.44
N PRO A 204 18.84 -2.55 -28.71
CA PRO A 204 19.69 -2.04 -27.65
C PRO A 204 18.88 -1.10 -26.74
N PRO A 205 19.03 -1.21 -25.40
CA PRO A 205 18.25 -0.40 -24.49
C PRO A 205 18.75 1.04 -24.47
N VAL A 206 17.83 2.00 -24.57
CA VAL A 206 18.14 3.43 -24.47
C VAL A 206 18.61 3.74 -23.04
N ALA A 207 19.73 4.45 -22.90
CA ALA A 207 20.33 4.77 -21.60
C ALA A 207 19.56 5.87 -20.85
N ILE A 208 19.69 5.89 -19.53
CA ILE A 208 19.15 6.97 -18.67
C ILE A 208 19.79 8.31 -19.08
N GLY A 209 18.99 9.37 -19.09
CA GLY A 209 19.39 10.72 -19.51
C GLY A 209 19.38 10.96 -21.02
N ARG A 210 19.04 9.94 -21.83
CA ARG A 210 18.92 10.09 -23.29
C ARG A 210 17.47 10.29 -23.71
N GLN A 211 17.30 10.87 -24.89
CA GLN A 211 15.99 11.06 -25.49
C GLN A 211 15.52 9.77 -26.18
N ILE A 212 14.26 9.43 -25.96
CA ILE A 212 13.62 8.24 -26.46
C ILE A 212 12.40 8.62 -27.31
N GLU A 213 12.28 8.01 -28.50
CA GLU A 213 11.12 8.14 -29.37
C GLU A 213 10.55 6.78 -29.74
N GLY A 214 9.22 6.67 -29.70
CA GLY A 214 8.57 5.45 -30.16
C GLY A 214 7.05 5.54 -30.17
N ARG A 215 6.43 4.69 -30.99
CA ARG A 215 4.97 4.54 -30.99
C ARG A 215 4.56 3.69 -29.78
N ALA A 216 3.82 4.31 -28.86
CA ALA A 216 3.38 3.69 -27.62
C ALA A 216 1.86 3.77 -27.47
N ARG A 217 1.29 2.76 -26.80
CA ARG A 217 -0.07 2.82 -26.27
C ARG A 217 0.00 3.29 -24.83
N LEU A 218 -0.56 4.46 -24.56
CA LEU A 218 -0.75 5.01 -23.23
C LEU A 218 -2.15 4.66 -22.74
N SER A 219 -2.26 4.21 -21.50
CA SER A 219 -3.52 3.96 -20.82
C SER A 219 -3.52 4.66 -19.46
N PRO A 220 -4.69 5.14 -18.97
CA PRO A 220 -4.81 5.58 -17.59
C PRO A 220 -4.38 4.44 -16.65
N PRO A 221 -3.73 4.76 -15.51
CA PRO A 221 -3.60 3.81 -14.42
C PRO A 221 -4.99 3.26 -14.05
N SER A 222 -5.08 1.94 -13.83
CA SER A 222 -6.35 1.29 -13.48
C SER A 222 -6.83 1.72 -12.11
N GLY A 223 -8.14 1.78 -11.93
CA GLY A 223 -8.75 1.97 -10.61
C GLY A 223 -8.74 0.68 -9.78
N PRO A 224 -9.43 0.69 -8.63
CA PRO A 224 -9.56 -0.48 -7.78
C PRO A 224 -10.45 -1.54 -8.46
N ALA A 225 -10.01 -2.81 -8.43
CA ALA A 225 -10.70 -3.93 -9.06
C ALA A 225 -12.02 -4.32 -8.35
N LEU A 226 -12.18 -3.91 -7.09
CA LEU A 226 -13.34 -4.08 -6.23
C LEU A 226 -13.47 -2.86 -5.32
N ARG A 227 -14.67 -2.62 -4.79
CA ARG A 227 -14.87 -1.57 -3.80
C ARG A 227 -14.04 -1.86 -2.53
N GLY A 228 -13.14 -0.93 -2.20
CA GLY A 228 -12.22 -1.04 -1.07
C GLY A 228 -10.93 -1.82 -1.36
N ALA A 229 -10.71 -2.28 -2.60
CA ALA A 229 -9.42 -2.81 -3.02
C ALA A 229 -8.40 -1.68 -3.30
N ASN A 230 -7.14 -2.03 -3.53
CA ASN A 230 -6.08 -1.06 -3.81
C ASN A 230 -6.37 -0.23 -5.08
N ASP A 231 -6.29 1.09 -4.95
CA ASP A 231 -6.47 2.01 -6.08
C ASP A 231 -5.11 2.35 -6.70
N PHE A 232 -4.81 1.76 -7.87
CA PHE A 232 -3.55 2.01 -8.56
C PHE A 232 -3.48 3.41 -9.19
N ALA A 233 -4.62 4.08 -9.41
CA ALA A 233 -4.66 5.46 -9.88
C ALA A 233 -4.28 6.43 -8.77
N TYR A 234 -4.70 6.17 -7.52
CA TYR A 234 -4.22 6.90 -6.34
C TYR A 234 -2.70 6.78 -6.19
N ASP A 235 -2.15 5.56 -6.23
CA ASP A 235 -0.70 5.33 -6.10
C ASP A 235 0.08 6.04 -7.23
N ALA A 236 -0.41 5.96 -8.47
CA ALA A 236 0.20 6.61 -9.62
C ALA A 236 0.15 8.15 -9.53
N TYR A 237 -0.98 8.71 -9.06
CA TYR A 237 -1.14 10.15 -8.85
C TYR A 237 -0.07 10.70 -7.90
N PHE A 238 0.09 10.09 -6.72
CA PHE A 238 1.07 10.55 -5.73
C PHE A 238 2.52 10.21 -6.10
N ALA A 239 2.75 9.28 -7.03
CA ALA A 239 4.06 9.03 -7.64
C ALA A 239 4.41 10.01 -8.78
N GLY A 240 3.45 10.84 -9.22
CA GLY A 240 3.64 11.74 -10.37
C GLY A 240 3.57 11.04 -11.73
N ILE A 241 3.00 9.83 -11.80
CA ILE A 241 2.91 9.01 -13.03
C ILE A 241 1.51 9.19 -13.62
N GLY A 242 1.42 9.88 -14.75
CA GLY A 242 0.12 10.20 -15.38
C GLY A 242 -0.40 9.15 -16.36
N ALA A 243 0.45 8.23 -16.83
CA ALA A 243 0.04 7.14 -17.72
C ALA A 243 0.96 5.91 -17.62
N VAL A 244 0.37 4.74 -17.89
CA VAL A 244 1.08 3.46 -18.03
C VAL A 244 0.86 2.88 -19.42
N GLY A 245 1.85 2.19 -19.98
CA GLY A 245 1.75 1.75 -21.37
C GLY A 245 2.81 0.78 -21.84
N TYR A 246 2.80 0.52 -23.15
CA TYR A 246 3.80 -0.28 -23.82
C TYR A 246 4.11 0.26 -25.22
N PHE A 247 5.36 0.06 -25.67
CA PHE A 247 5.77 0.36 -27.04
C PHE A 247 5.33 -0.75 -28.00
N TYR A 248 4.95 -0.38 -29.23
CA TYR A 248 4.64 -1.33 -30.31
C TYR A 248 5.90 -1.90 -30.98
N GLY A 249 7.04 -1.21 -30.86
CA GLY A 249 8.32 -1.63 -31.42
C GLY A 249 9.48 -1.22 -30.53
N THR A 250 10.71 -1.43 -30.98
CA THR A 250 11.91 -0.94 -30.30
C THR A 250 11.95 0.58 -30.38
N PRO A 251 12.02 1.29 -29.24
CA PRO A 251 12.16 2.74 -29.25
C PRO A 251 13.52 3.15 -29.84
N ARG A 252 13.55 4.32 -30.47
CA ARG A 252 14.75 4.93 -31.04
C ARG A 252 15.41 5.86 -30.03
N ASP A 253 16.73 5.81 -29.96
CA ASP A 253 17.55 6.75 -29.20
C ASP A 253 17.81 7.98 -30.08
N LEU A 254 17.41 9.16 -29.60
CA LEU A 254 17.54 10.43 -30.34
C LEU A 254 18.77 11.25 -29.94
N GLY A 255 19.62 10.76 -29.03
CA GLY A 255 20.76 11.52 -28.54
C GLY A 255 20.65 11.90 -27.06
N PRO A 256 21.62 12.70 -26.57
CA PRO A 256 21.57 13.27 -25.23
C PRO A 256 20.34 14.17 -25.06
N ALA A 257 19.79 14.19 -23.85
CA ALA A 257 18.75 15.16 -23.50
C ALA A 257 19.32 16.59 -23.44
N PRO A 258 18.48 17.62 -23.69
CA PRO A 258 18.88 19.00 -23.45
C PRO A 258 19.30 19.19 -21.99
N ALA A 259 20.26 20.09 -21.77
CA ALA A 259 20.76 20.40 -20.44
C ALA A 259 19.61 20.78 -19.50
N GLN A 260 19.57 20.14 -18.33
CA GLN A 260 18.55 20.36 -17.32
C GLN A 260 19.16 21.11 -16.13
N GLY A 261 18.33 21.67 -15.26
CA GLY A 261 18.80 22.32 -14.04
C GLY A 261 19.66 21.38 -13.17
N LEU A 262 20.56 21.96 -12.38
CA LEU A 262 21.57 21.25 -11.56
C LEU A 262 20.99 20.07 -10.76
N LEU A 263 19.82 20.25 -10.15
CA LEU A 263 19.14 19.22 -9.38
C LEU A 263 18.81 17.98 -10.24
N ARG A 264 18.24 18.16 -11.43
CA ARG A 264 17.87 17.05 -12.30
C ARG A 264 19.11 16.31 -12.82
N GLU A 265 20.17 17.04 -13.12
CA GLU A 265 21.45 16.44 -13.51
C GLU A 265 22.01 15.55 -12.40
N THR A 266 22.00 16.02 -11.14
CA THR A 266 22.44 15.18 -10.01
C THR A 266 21.58 13.93 -9.82
N LEU A 267 20.25 14.05 -9.92
CA LEU A 267 19.33 12.91 -9.83
C LEU A 267 19.55 11.90 -10.96
N MET A 268 19.83 12.37 -12.18
CA MET A 268 20.17 11.49 -13.31
C MET A 268 21.49 10.74 -13.08
N ARG A 269 22.52 11.39 -12.55
CA ARG A 269 23.80 10.72 -12.20
C ARG A 269 23.61 9.63 -11.15
N ILE A 270 22.76 9.88 -10.16
CA ILE A 270 22.41 8.88 -9.15
C ILE A 270 21.68 7.70 -9.80
N ALA A 271 20.73 7.97 -10.70
CA ALA A 271 20.01 6.91 -11.41
C ALA A 271 20.94 6.06 -12.30
N ILE A 272 21.89 6.69 -12.99
CA ILE A 272 22.93 6.00 -13.77
C ILE A 272 23.82 5.14 -12.86
N LEU A 273 24.27 5.68 -11.72
CA LEU A 273 25.08 4.93 -10.75
C LEU A 273 24.30 3.73 -10.20
N ARG A 274 23.04 3.92 -9.81
CA ARG A 274 22.15 2.83 -9.35
C ARG A 274 22.08 1.72 -10.38
N GLU A 275 21.86 2.09 -11.64
CA GLU A 275 21.76 1.13 -12.73
C GLU A 275 23.08 0.36 -12.92
N ALA A 276 24.22 1.07 -12.93
CA ALA A 276 25.53 0.47 -13.04
C ALA A 276 25.78 -0.56 -11.92
N VAL A 277 25.50 -0.17 -10.67
CA VAL A 277 25.57 -1.07 -9.50
C VAL A 277 24.68 -2.30 -9.68
N GLY A 278 23.42 -2.11 -10.09
CA GLY A 278 22.49 -3.22 -10.32
C GLY A 278 22.95 -4.17 -11.42
N THR A 279 23.47 -3.64 -12.53
CA THR A 279 24.02 -4.46 -13.63
C THR A 279 25.27 -5.22 -13.23
N HIS A 280 26.17 -4.60 -12.46
CA HIS A 280 27.38 -5.22 -11.95
C HIS A 280 27.08 -6.39 -11.01
N ILE A 281 26.19 -6.19 -10.02
CA ILE A 281 25.78 -7.25 -9.08
C ILE A 281 25.15 -8.43 -9.82
N ARG A 282 24.25 -8.16 -10.78
CA ARG A 282 23.62 -9.21 -11.61
C ARG A 282 24.64 -9.95 -12.47
N GLY A 283 25.63 -9.24 -13.01
CA GLY A 283 26.70 -9.82 -13.82
C GLY A 283 27.66 -10.71 -13.03
N LEU A 284 27.99 -10.33 -11.80
CA LEU A 284 28.90 -11.08 -10.92
C LEU A 284 28.25 -12.35 -10.32
N VAL A 285 27.06 -12.22 -9.74
CA VAL A 285 26.40 -13.33 -9.03
C VAL A 285 25.64 -14.24 -10.00
N GLY A 286 24.99 -13.66 -11.00
CA GLY A 286 24.15 -14.38 -11.95
C GLY A 286 22.86 -14.96 -11.36
N GLY A 287 21.99 -15.47 -12.24
CA GLY A 287 20.78 -16.19 -11.88
C GLY A 287 19.73 -15.41 -11.05
N PRO A 288 18.75 -16.12 -10.46
CA PRO A 288 17.72 -15.52 -9.60
C PRO A 288 18.31 -14.84 -8.35
N THR A 289 19.41 -15.38 -7.84
CA THR A 289 20.10 -14.90 -6.63
C THR A 289 20.78 -13.56 -6.87
N GLY A 290 21.37 -13.35 -8.04
CA GLY A 290 21.90 -12.04 -8.44
C GLY A 290 20.83 -10.98 -8.63
N ALA A 291 19.65 -11.35 -9.14
CA ALA A 291 18.50 -10.43 -9.22
C ALA A 291 18.01 -10.03 -7.82
N LEU A 292 17.98 -10.96 -6.87
CA LEU A 292 17.62 -10.70 -5.48
C LEU A 292 18.66 -9.84 -4.74
N ALA A 293 19.96 -10.13 -4.93
CA ALA A 293 21.05 -9.32 -4.40
C ALA A 293 21.01 -7.87 -4.92
N ALA A 294 20.81 -7.71 -6.24
CA ALA A 294 20.66 -6.40 -6.85
C ALA A 294 19.42 -5.66 -6.33
N ALA A 295 18.29 -6.34 -6.16
CA ALA A 295 17.06 -5.76 -5.62
C ALA A 295 17.25 -5.27 -4.17
N LEU A 296 17.97 -6.01 -3.32
CA LEU A 296 18.23 -5.60 -1.93
C LEU A 296 19.05 -4.31 -1.83
N VAL A 297 19.94 -4.03 -2.80
CA VAL A 297 20.77 -2.81 -2.82
C VAL A 297 20.12 -1.67 -3.59
N THR A 298 19.54 -1.96 -4.76
CA THR A 298 19.07 -0.93 -5.71
C THR A 298 17.56 -0.70 -5.66
N GLY A 299 16.79 -1.60 -5.04
CA GLY A 299 15.33 -1.56 -5.00
C GLY A 299 14.66 -2.11 -6.27
N GLU A 300 15.43 -2.62 -7.25
CA GLU A 300 14.91 -3.13 -8.52
C GLU A 300 14.32 -4.55 -8.40
N GLU A 301 13.12 -4.67 -7.86
CA GLU A 301 12.45 -5.97 -7.62
C GLU A 301 11.93 -6.65 -8.90
N ARG A 302 11.73 -5.89 -10.00
CA ARG A 302 11.07 -6.41 -11.21
C ARG A 302 11.88 -7.48 -11.98
N ALA A 303 13.18 -7.55 -11.73
CA ALA A 303 14.05 -8.56 -12.32
C ALA A 303 13.88 -9.94 -11.67
N ILE A 304 13.25 -10.02 -10.49
CA ILE A 304 13.07 -11.26 -9.74
C ILE A 304 12.00 -12.12 -10.41
N ASP A 305 12.28 -13.42 -10.54
CA ASP A 305 11.33 -14.41 -11.05
C ASP A 305 9.97 -14.34 -10.31
N PRO A 306 8.84 -14.17 -11.01
CA PRO A 306 7.52 -14.13 -10.38
C PRO A 306 7.21 -15.36 -9.51
N ALA A 307 7.71 -16.54 -9.86
CA ALA A 307 7.53 -17.75 -9.05
C ALA A 307 8.25 -17.64 -7.70
N LEU A 308 9.45 -17.05 -7.68
CA LEU A 308 10.19 -16.78 -6.45
C LEU A 308 9.50 -15.69 -5.60
N VAL A 309 9.02 -14.62 -6.23
CA VAL A 309 8.26 -13.56 -5.54
C VAL A 309 7.03 -14.15 -4.85
N GLU A 310 6.33 -15.08 -5.50
CA GLU A 310 5.17 -15.73 -4.89
C GLU A 310 5.58 -16.73 -3.78
N ALA A 311 6.65 -17.50 -3.95
CA ALA A 311 7.17 -18.37 -2.88
C ALA A 311 7.55 -17.57 -1.61
N MET A 312 8.17 -16.40 -1.78
CA MET A 312 8.49 -15.49 -0.67
C MET A 312 7.23 -14.91 -0.02
N ARG A 313 6.20 -14.59 -0.80
CA ARG A 313 4.90 -14.14 -0.28
C ARG A 313 4.20 -15.23 0.52
N LEU A 314 4.18 -16.46 0.01
CA LEU A 314 3.55 -17.63 0.64
C LEU A 314 4.27 -18.05 1.93
N SER A 315 5.60 -17.98 1.95
CA SER A 315 6.41 -18.27 3.14
C SER A 315 6.45 -17.12 4.16
N GLY A 316 5.81 -15.97 3.90
CA GLY A 316 5.84 -14.79 4.79
C GLY A 316 7.14 -13.98 4.73
N LEU A 317 8.10 -14.37 3.90
CA LEU A 317 9.37 -13.65 3.64
C LEU A 317 9.24 -12.49 2.64
N GLY A 318 8.03 -12.22 2.12
CA GLY A 318 7.80 -11.16 1.14
C GLY A 318 8.21 -9.76 1.63
N HIS A 319 8.25 -9.53 2.94
CA HIS A 319 8.72 -8.27 3.52
C HIS A 319 10.23 -8.03 3.35
N VAL A 320 11.01 -9.09 3.06
CA VAL A 320 12.46 -9.00 2.79
C VAL A 320 12.74 -8.56 1.34
N LEU A 321 11.81 -8.82 0.42
CA LEU A 321 11.94 -8.45 -1.00
C LEU A 321 11.98 -6.94 -1.19
N ALA A 322 11.12 -6.23 -0.46
CA ALA A 322 11.17 -4.79 -0.39
C ALA A 322 12.28 -4.37 0.56
N ILE A 323 13.04 -3.32 0.20
CA ILE A 323 14.03 -2.71 1.09
C ILE A 323 13.34 -2.38 2.41
N SER A 324 13.62 -3.20 3.42
CA SER A 324 12.91 -3.20 4.69
C SER A 324 13.63 -2.33 5.69
N GLY A 325 12.90 -1.88 6.72
CA GLY A 325 13.50 -1.16 7.84
C GLY A 325 14.56 -1.98 8.56
N LEU A 326 14.40 -3.31 8.58
CA LEU A 326 15.38 -4.22 9.16
C LEU A 326 16.69 -4.20 8.36
N ASN A 327 16.63 -4.29 7.02
CA ASN A 327 17.83 -4.25 6.18
C ASN A 327 18.62 -2.97 6.42
N MET A 328 17.91 -1.84 6.42
CA MET A 328 18.51 -0.53 6.58
C MET A 328 19.07 -0.33 8.01
N ALA A 329 18.37 -0.83 9.03
CA ALA A 329 18.82 -0.79 10.42
C ALA A 329 20.03 -1.71 10.65
N LEU A 330 20.06 -2.90 10.04
CA LEU A 330 21.17 -3.83 10.09
C LEU A 330 22.41 -3.26 9.37
N ALA A 331 22.25 -2.65 8.20
CA ALA A 331 23.34 -1.98 7.51
C ALA A 331 23.91 -0.83 8.38
N ALA A 332 23.04 0.03 8.92
CA ALA A 332 23.43 1.14 9.79
C ALA A 332 24.12 0.66 11.06
N GLY A 333 23.54 -0.35 11.71
CA GLY A 333 24.05 -0.96 12.93
C GLY A 333 25.40 -1.65 12.71
N THR A 334 25.55 -2.39 11.59
CA THR A 334 26.81 -3.06 11.22
C THR A 334 27.91 -2.03 11.02
N LEU A 335 27.64 -0.95 10.28
CA LEU A 335 28.64 0.11 10.10
C LEU A 335 28.95 0.84 11.40
N LEU A 336 27.94 1.17 12.20
CA LEU A 336 28.13 1.87 13.48
C LEU A 336 28.96 1.02 14.44
N VAL A 337 28.62 -0.25 14.62
CA VAL A 337 29.36 -1.18 15.50
C VAL A 337 30.74 -1.45 14.95
N GLY A 338 30.88 -1.74 13.65
CA GLY A 338 32.17 -1.99 13.00
C GLY A 338 33.12 -0.81 13.11
N LEU A 339 32.65 0.40 12.78
CA LEU A 339 33.44 1.63 12.86
C LEU A 339 33.76 1.99 14.31
N ARG A 340 32.81 1.81 15.24
CA ARG A 340 33.05 2.02 16.67
C ARG A 340 34.13 1.07 17.19
N THR A 341 34.04 -0.22 16.87
CA THR A 341 35.00 -1.24 17.32
C THR A 341 36.37 -0.97 16.70
N GLY A 342 36.45 -0.73 15.38
CA GLY A 342 37.70 -0.41 14.69
C GLY A 342 38.41 0.82 15.25
N LEU A 343 37.67 1.91 15.47
CA LEU A 343 38.21 3.13 16.09
C LEU A 343 38.58 2.94 17.58
N SER A 344 37.93 2.00 18.27
CA SER A 344 38.25 1.68 19.68
C SER A 344 39.55 0.87 19.81
N LEU A 345 39.98 0.18 18.75
CA LEU A 345 41.24 -0.56 18.71
C LEU A 345 42.46 0.36 18.52
N LEU A 346 42.27 1.63 18.16
CA LEU A 346 43.34 2.60 17.97
C LEU A 346 43.69 3.29 19.31
N PRO A 347 44.83 2.96 19.95
CA PRO A 347 45.22 3.55 21.23
C PRO A 347 45.40 5.08 21.11
N GLY A 348 44.90 5.82 22.11
CA GLY A 348 44.97 7.29 22.16
C GLY A 348 43.86 8.05 21.40
N PHE A 349 43.30 7.48 20.32
CA PHE A 349 42.19 8.12 19.59
C PHE A 349 40.86 7.99 20.35
N ALA A 350 40.59 6.80 20.90
CA ALA A 350 39.35 6.50 21.62
C ALA A 350 39.14 7.33 22.89
N GLN A 351 40.23 7.77 23.53
CA GLN A 351 40.19 8.60 24.75
C GLN A 351 40.03 10.09 24.45
N ARG A 352 40.41 10.56 23.25
CA ARG A 352 40.43 11.99 22.89
C ARG A 352 39.22 12.44 22.08
N ARG A 353 38.51 11.52 21.42
CA ARG A 353 37.39 11.83 20.53
C ARG A 353 36.16 11.00 20.86
N PRO A 354 34.93 11.54 20.68
CA PRO A 354 33.70 10.80 20.92
C PRO A 354 33.47 9.77 19.80
N VAL A 355 34.11 8.60 19.90
CA VAL A 355 34.05 7.51 18.90
C VAL A 355 32.62 7.15 18.51
N LYS A 356 31.70 7.15 19.48
CA LYS A 356 30.27 6.90 19.26
C LYS A 356 29.62 7.89 18.28
N LYS A 357 29.94 9.19 18.38
CA LYS A 357 29.38 10.24 17.51
C LYS A 357 29.99 10.18 16.10
N ILE A 358 31.28 9.86 15.99
CA ILE A 358 31.95 9.65 14.70
C ILE A 358 31.35 8.42 14.00
N ALA A 359 31.17 7.31 14.71
CA ALA A 359 30.54 6.12 14.18
C ALA A 359 29.10 6.37 13.73
N ALA A 360 28.33 7.14 14.50
CA ALA A 360 26.98 7.56 14.12
C ALA A 360 26.97 8.46 12.87
N ALA A 361 27.95 9.36 12.71
CA ALA A 361 28.11 10.17 11.50
C ALA A 361 28.41 9.32 10.26
N GLY A 362 29.30 8.33 10.40
CA GLY A 362 29.58 7.36 9.33
C GLY A 362 28.33 6.55 8.95
N ALA A 363 27.57 6.07 9.94
CA ALA A 363 26.30 5.38 9.71
C ALA A 363 25.27 6.27 9.02
N LEU A 364 25.16 7.54 9.41
CA LEU A 364 24.23 8.49 8.81
C LEU A 364 24.58 8.78 7.35
N LEU A 365 25.87 8.99 7.05
CA LEU A 365 26.36 9.17 5.69
C LEU A 365 26.06 7.94 4.83
N MET A 366 26.40 6.75 5.31
CA MET A 366 26.17 5.51 4.58
C MET A 366 24.68 5.27 4.31
N VAL A 367 23.81 5.44 5.31
CA VAL A 367 22.36 5.25 5.15
C VAL A 367 21.78 6.26 4.15
N THR A 368 22.32 7.48 4.11
CA THR A 368 21.95 8.49 3.10
C THR A 368 22.37 8.06 1.69
N LEU A 369 23.61 7.57 1.53
CA LEU A 369 24.09 7.04 0.25
C LEU A 369 23.30 5.80 -0.19
N TYR A 370 23.00 4.89 0.74
CA TYR A 370 22.18 3.72 0.47
C TYR A 370 20.77 4.12 0.05
N MET A 371 20.16 5.12 0.68
CA MET A 371 18.84 5.65 0.29
C MET A 371 18.85 6.25 -1.13
N MET A 372 19.93 6.93 -1.51
CA MET A 372 20.10 7.46 -2.87
C MET A 372 20.21 6.33 -3.91
N ILE A 373 20.96 5.27 -3.60
CA ILE A 373 21.10 4.09 -4.48
C ILE A 373 19.79 3.29 -4.54
N ALA A 374 19.06 3.16 -3.43
CA ALA A 374 17.75 2.52 -3.37
C ALA A 374 16.67 3.24 -4.21
N GLY A 375 16.96 4.46 -4.69
CA GLY A 375 16.14 5.15 -5.68
C GLY A 375 14.79 5.64 -5.17
N GLY A 376 14.66 5.92 -3.88
CA GLY A 376 13.44 6.54 -3.35
C GLY A 376 12.25 5.60 -3.17
N ALA A 377 12.45 4.28 -3.15
CA ALA A 377 11.37 3.33 -2.89
C ALA A 377 10.61 3.69 -1.59
N VAL A 378 9.28 3.67 -1.62
CA VAL A 378 8.43 4.17 -0.51
C VAL A 378 8.78 3.51 0.82
N SER A 379 9.09 2.21 0.82
CA SER A 379 9.54 1.48 2.02
C SER A 379 10.90 1.94 2.54
N ALA A 380 11.84 2.21 1.62
CA ALA A 380 13.17 2.71 1.95
C ALA A 380 13.12 4.12 2.54
N VAL A 381 12.30 5.03 1.99
CA VAL A 381 12.12 6.40 2.51
C VAL A 381 11.68 6.37 3.98
N ARG A 382 10.70 5.53 4.34
CA ARG A 382 10.22 5.46 5.72
C ARG A 382 11.31 4.97 6.66
N SER A 383 11.99 3.89 6.27
CA SER A 383 13.09 3.29 7.01
C SER A 383 14.25 4.28 7.19
N PHE A 384 14.58 5.03 6.15
CA PHE A 384 15.55 6.12 6.16
C PHE A 384 15.21 7.16 7.22
N VAL A 385 14.00 7.72 7.18
CA VAL A 385 13.57 8.75 8.14
C VAL A 385 13.67 8.22 9.57
N MET A 386 13.21 7.00 9.83
CA MET A 386 13.28 6.38 11.15
C MET A 386 14.73 6.26 11.64
N ILE A 387 15.63 5.74 10.81
CA ILE A 387 17.04 5.54 11.19
C ILE A 387 17.76 6.88 11.35
N VAL A 388 17.50 7.86 10.50
CA VAL A 388 18.04 9.22 10.63
C VAL A 388 17.63 9.81 11.97
N VAL A 389 16.34 9.74 12.34
CA VAL A 389 15.86 10.22 13.65
C VAL A 389 16.56 9.48 14.80
N MET A 390 16.73 8.17 14.70
CA MET A 390 17.43 7.37 15.71
C MET A 390 18.92 7.74 15.83
N LEU A 391 19.61 7.98 14.71
CA LEU A 391 21.02 8.40 14.69
C LEU A 391 21.19 9.84 15.18
N LEU A 392 20.26 10.75 14.84
CA LEU A 392 20.22 12.11 15.38
C LEU A 392 20.08 12.11 16.91
N ALA A 393 19.27 11.21 17.47
CA ALA A 393 19.17 11.04 18.91
C ALA A 393 20.52 10.66 19.56
N VAL A 394 21.38 9.92 18.86
CA VAL A 394 22.75 9.60 19.34
C VAL A 394 23.61 10.85 19.46
N PHE A 395 23.49 11.82 18.54
CA PHE A 395 24.28 13.07 18.61
C PHE A 395 23.89 13.95 19.80
N VAL A 396 22.61 13.94 20.16
CA VAL A 396 22.02 14.69 21.29
C VAL A 396 22.06 13.88 22.60
N ASP A 397 22.76 12.73 22.61
CA ASP A 397 22.91 11.84 23.77
C ASP A 397 21.56 11.41 24.40
N ARG A 398 20.55 11.22 23.54
CA ARG A 398 19.23 10.67 23.90
C ARG A 398 19.12 9.19 23.52
N PRO A 399 18.21 8.43 24.15
CA PRO A 399 17.95 7.03 23.76
C PRO A 399 17.54 6.95 22.28
N SER A 400 18.27 6.15 21.49
CA SER A 400 18.01 5.97 20.06
C SER A 400 16.77 5.12 19.79
N ILE A 401 16.45 4.16 20.66
CA ILE A 401 15.24 3.33 20.56
C ILE A 401 14.22 3.84 21.56
N SER A 402 13.21 4.57 21.08
CA SER A 402 12.12 5.07 21.94
C SER A 402 10.82 5.26 21.17
N LEU A 403 9.68 5.17 21.88
CA LEU A 403 8.36 5.48 21.32
C LEU A 403 8.28 6.93 20.79
N ARG A 404 9.03 7.86 21.41
CA ARG A 404 9.09 9.26 20.96
C ARG A 404 9.78 9.39 19.59
N ASN A 405 10.82 8.60 19.32
CA ASN A 405 11.49 8.60 18.02
C ASN A 405 10.57 8.02 16.92
N ILE A 406 9.77 7.00 17.24
CA ILE A 406 8.74 6.48 16.33
C ILE A 406 7.70 7.58 16.05
N ALA A 407 7.20 8.25 17.09
CA ALA A 407 6.21 9.33 16.94
C ALA A 407 6.76 10.50 16.11
N LEU A 408 8.01 10.91 16.33
CA LEU A 408 8.68 11.96 15.56
C LEU A 408 8.88 11.55 14.09
N SER A 409 9.24 10.30 13.84
CA SER A 409 9.39 9.78 12.46
C SER A 409 8.04 9.75 11.75
N GLY A 410 6.98 9.31 12.42
CA GLY A 410 5.61 9.33 11.90
C GLY A 410 5.13 10.74 11.62
N LEU A 411 5.42 11.69 12.50
CA LEU A 411 5.11 13.11 12.32
C LEU A 411 5.77 13.67 11.05
N LEU A 412 7.08 13.43 10.89
CA LEU A 412 7.82 13.92 9.72
C LEU A 412 7.29 13.32 8.42
N ILE A 413 7.02 12.02 8.39
CA ILE A 413 6.49 11.33 7.21
C ILE A 413 5.09 11.84 6.87
N LEU A 414 4.19 11.97 7.85
CA LEU A 414 2.80 12.38 7.60
C LEU A 414 2.65 13.86 7.25
N LEU A 415 3.59 14.72 7.66
CA LEU A 415 3.60 16.12 7.24
C LEU A 415 4.13 16.31 5.81
N VAL A 416 5.05 15.46 5.35
CA VAL A 416 5.65 15.54 4.00
C VAL A 416 4.83 14.76 2.99
N THR A 417 4.41 13.55 3.35
CA THR A 417 3.69 12.59 2.50
C THR A 417 2.48 12.04 3.25
N PRO A 418 1.46 12.85 3.54
CA PRO A 418 0.23 12.40 4.21
C PRO A 418 -0.46 11.26 3.47
N SER A 419 -0.36 11.19 2.14
CA SER A 419 -0.90 10.09 1.34
C SER A 419 -0.36 8.71 1.73
N ALA A 420 0.78 8.63 2.43
CA ALA A 420 1.36 7.38 2.88
C ALA A 420 0.48 6.61 3.88
N ILE A 421 -0.42 7.28 4.61
CA ILE A 421 -1.24 6.63 5.64
C ILE A 421 -2.27 5.65 5.08
N THR A 422 -2.74 5.87 3.85
CA THR A 422 -3.68 4.95 3.18
C THR A 422 -2.98 3.68 2.71
N GLY A 423 -1.65 3.75 2.49
CA GLY A 423 -0.87 2.66 1.95
C GLY A 423 -0.56 1.55 2.98
N PRO A 424 -0.73 0.26 2.62
CA PRO A 424 -0.48 -0.86 3.52
C PRO A 424 0.96 -0.90 4.04
N GLY A 425 1.93 -0.47 3.24
CA GLY A 425 3.33 -0.47 3.64
C GLY A 425 3.63 0.41 4.86
N PHE A 426 2.99 1.58 4.96
CA PHE A 426 3.19 2.49 6.11
C PHE A 426 2.59 1.87 7.35
N GLN A 427 1.34 1.41 7.24
CA GLN A 427 0.59 0.80 8.33
C GLN A 427 1.32 -0.42 8.92
N MET A 428 1.75 -1.35 8.07
CA MET A 428 2.49 -2.55 8.51
C MET A 428 3.83 -2.22 9.15
N SER A 429 4.61 -1.30 8.56
CA SER A 429 5.93 -0.92 9.07
C SER A 429 5.84 -0.24 10.44
N PHE A 430 4.90 0.69 10.61
CA PHE A 430 4.69 1.37 11.90
C PHE A 430 4.08 0.45 12.95
N ALA A 431 3.14 -0.43 12.58
CA ALA A 431 2.57 -1.40 13.52
C ALA A 431 3.63 -2.36 14.08
N ALA A 432 4.48 -2.93 13.20
CA ALA A 432 5.55 -3.83 13.62
C ALA A 432 6.57 -3.15 14.53
N THR A 433 7.06 -1.98 14.13
CA THR A 433 8.07 -1.24 14.91
C THR A 433 7.52 -0.73 16.23
N LEU A 434 6.28 -0.25 16.26
CA LEU A 434 5.60 0.17 17.49
C LEU A 434 5.42 -1.01 18.45
N ALA A 435 4.96 -2.16 17.97
CA ALA A 435 4.77 -3.35 18.79
C ALA A 435 6.08 -3.88 19.37
N LEU A 436 7.15 -3.92 18.56
CA LEU A 436 8.48 -4.35 19.01
C LEU A 436 9.07 -3.40 20.06
N VAL A 437 9.02 -2.08 19.85
CA VAL A 437 9.56 -1.11 20.81
C VAL A 437 8.72 -1.04 22.08
N ALA A 438 7.39 -1.17 21.98
CA ALA A 438 6.51 -1.23 23.14
C ALA A 438 6.78 -2.47 23.99
N LEU A 439 7.00 -3.64 23.36
CA LEU A 439 7.40 -4.86 24.06
C LEU A 439 8.76 -4.70 24.72
N TYR A 440 9.77 -4.23 23.97
CA TYR A 440 11.13 -4.05 24.49
C TYR A 440 11.12 -3.20 25.76
N ARG A 441 10.37 -2.08 25.75
CA ARG A 441 10.18 -1.22 26.93
C ARG A 441 9.50 -1.93 28.11
N ARG A 442 8.61 -2.89 27.87
CA ARG A 442 7.95 -3.67 28.95
C ARG A 442 8.91 -4.69 29.55
N LEU A 443 9.70 -5.35 28.72
CA LEU A 443 10.70 -6.35 29.12
C LEU A 443 11.91 -5.72 29.83
N ASP A 444 12.33 -4.53 29.40
CA ASP A 444 13.45 -3.76 29.96
C ASP A 444 13.09 -3.05 31.28
N SER A 445 12.02 -3.50 31.96
CA SER A 445 11.72 -3.05 33.32
C SER A 445 12.84 -3.56 34.23
N PRO A 446 13.52 -2.70 35.01
CA PRO A 446 14.61 -3.13 35.86
C PRO A 446 14.08 -4.14 36.87
N ALA A 447 14.35 -5.42 36.64
CA ALA A 447 14.42 -6.41 37.70
C ALA A 447 15.73 -6.17 38.46
N GLU A 448 15.82 -5.01 39.11
CA GLU A 448 16.74 -4.79 40.24
C GLU A 448 16.45 -5.91 41.23
N GLY A 449 17.29 -6.96 41.23
CA GLY A 449 17.14 -8.12 42.11
C GLY A 449 17.23 -9.50 41.45
N ARG A 450 17.39 -9.62 40.12
CA ARG A 450 17.85 -10.89 39.54
C ARG A 450 19.38 -10.93 39.48
N GLU A 451 19.99 -10.95 40.66
CA GLU A 451 21.27 -11.65 40.82
C GLU A 451 21.01 -13.12 40.46
N ALA A 452 21.16 -13.45 39.17
CA ALA A 452 21.09 -14.81 38.71
C ALA A 452 22.35 -15.53 39.23
N SER A 453 22.22 -16.12 40.42
CA SER A 453 22.93 -17.30 40.84
C SER A 453 22.70 -18.41 39.79
N ALA A 454 23.45 -18.37 38.70
CA ALA A 454 23.44 -19.40 37.68
C ALA A 454 24.87 -19.89 37.46
N LEU A 455 25.01 -21.23 37.48
CA LEU A 455 26.23 -21.99 37.26
C LEU A 455 27.03 -21.45 36.05
N PRO A 456 28.38 -21.47 36.11
CA PRO A 456 29.25 -20.88 35.08
C PRO A 456 29.02 -21.44 33.66
N VAL A 457 28.54 -22.67 33.54
CA VAL A 457 28.16 -23.29 32.24
C VAL A 457 26.92 -22.63 31.62
N LEU A 458 25.96 -22.16 32.43
CA LEU A 458 24.74 -21.52 31.92
C LEU A 458 25.02 -20.09 31.41
N ARG A 459 26.13 -19.44 31.84
CA ARG A 459 26.53 -18.11 31.35
C ARG A 459 27.01 -18.10 29.90
N LEU A 460 27.54 -19.23 29.38
CA LEU A 460 27.98 -19.33 28.00
C LEU A 460 26.82 -19.65 27.04
N VAL A 461 25.81 -20.40 27.52
CA VAL A 461 24.61 -20.78 26.74
C VAL A 461 23.51 -19.70 26.81
N SER A 462 23.49 -18.90 27.88
CA SER A 462 22.53 -17.81 28.12
C SER A 462 22.43 -16.78 26.98
N PRO A 463 23.51 -16.24 26.38
CA PRO A 463 23.39 -15.23 25.32
C PRO A 463 22.82 -15.78 24.01
N VAL A 464 23.13 -17.03 23.65
CA VAL A 464 22.61 -17.68 22.44
C VAL A 464 21.13 -18.02 22.61
N TRP A 465 20.76 -18.57 23.76
CA TRP A 465 19.37 -18.89 24.08
C TRP A 465 18.50 -17.63 24.17
N THR A 466 18.98 -16.58 24.82
CA THR A 466 18.26 -15.29 24.87
C THR A 466 18.15 -14.62 23.51
N GLY A 467 19.18 -14.74 22.65
CA GLY A 467 19.12 -14.29 21.26
C GLY A 467 18.08 -15.05 20.42
N PHE A 468 18.04 -16.38 20.54
CA PHE A 468 17.05 -17.22 19.84
C PHE A 468 15.62 -16.92 20.32
N VAL A 469 15.39 -16.84 21.63
CA VAL A 469 14.09 -16.47 22.19
C VAL A 469 13.68 -15.07 21.74
N GLY A 470 14.61 -14.12 21.70
CA GLY A 470 14.37 -12.77 21.17
C GLY A 470 13.98 -12.75 19.69
N LEU A 471 14.62 -13.59 18.87
CA LEU A 471 14.29 -13.75 17.45
C LEU A 471 12.88 -14.32 17.24
N VAL A 472 12.54 -15.39 17.97
CA VAL A 472 11.20 -16.02 17.88
C VAL A 472 10.14 -15.03 18.34
N LEU A 473 10.36 -14.36 19.48
CA LEU A 473 9.39 -13.42 20.06
C LEU A 473 9.19 -12.19 19.17
N SER A 474 10.27 -11.62 18.61
CA SER A 474 10.18 -10.49 17.68
C SER A 474 9.49 -10.88 16.38
N SER A 475 9.77 -12.06 15.84
CA SER A 475 9.10 -12.58 14.63
C SER A 475 7.60 -12.81 14.87
N LEU A 476 7.24 -13.38 16.02
CA LEU A 476 5.85 -13.60 16.41
C LEU A 476 5.09 -12.27 16.56
N ILE A 477 5.67 -11.30 17.24
CA ILE A 477 5.03 -10.00 17.47
C ILE A 477 4.96 -9.17 16.18
N GLY A 478 6.01 -9.19 15.37
CA GLY A 478 5.99 -8.58 14.03
C GLY A 478 4.89 -9.18 13.16
N GLY A 479 4.74 -10.51 13.16
CA GLY A 479 3.67 -11.21 12.45
C GLY A 479 2.28 -10.85 12.97
N LEU A 480 2.04 -10.96 14.28
CA LEU A 480 0.74 -10.67 14.89
C LEU A 480 0.31 -9.21 14.70
N SER A 481 1.23 -8.25 14.84
CA SER A 481 0.94 -6.82 14.67
C SER A 481 0.61 -6.42 13.24
N THR A 482 1.16 -7.14 12.25
CA THR A 482 0.91 -6.87 10.81
C THR A 482 -0.19 -7.73 10.21
N LEU A 483 -0.71 -8.70 10.97
CA LEU A 483 -1.70 -9.68 10.54
C LEU A 483 -2.98 -9.02 10.01
N ILE A 484 -3.54 -8.09 10.79
CA ILE A 484 -4.81 -7.42 10.43
C ILE A 484 -4.69 -6.60 9.14
N TYR A 485 -3.55 -5.93 8.95
CA TYR A 485 -3.27 -5.15 7.76
C TYR A 485 -3.04 -6.04 6.54
N SER A 486 -2.35 -7.17 6.73
CA SER A 486 -2.15 -8.16 5.66
C SER A 486 -3.47 -8.77 5.20
N ALA A 487 -4.34 -9.14 6.15
CA ALA A 487 -5.67 -9.67 5.86
C ALA A 487 -6.57 -8.63 5.17
N ALA A 488 -6.56 -7.38 5.64
CA ALA A 488 -7.41 -6.32 5.08
C ALA A 488 -7.03 -5.91 3.65
N HIS A 489 -5.72 -5.80 3.35
CA HIS A 489 -5.24 -5.29 2.06
C HIS A 489 -4.92 -6.37 1.03
N PHE A 490 -4.42 -7.53 1.48
CA PHE A 490 -4.01 -8.62 0.57
C PHE A 490 -4.94 -9.82 0.59
N HIS A 491 -5.90 -9.86 1.53
CA HIS A 491 -6.89 -10.94 1.69
C HIS A 491 -6.30 -12.33 1.89
N ARG A 492 -5.02 -12.41 2.30
CA ARG A 492 -4.29 -13.67 2.50
C ARG A 492 -3.35 -13.59 3.69
N LEU A 493 -3.12 -14.72 4.34
CA LEU A 493 -2.19 -14.85 5.45
C LEU A 493 -1.20 -16.01 5.23
N PRO A 494 0.11 -15.79 5.44
CA PRO A 494 1.09 -16.88 5.40
C PRO A 494 1.01 -17.68 6.71
N ALA A 495 0.54 -18.94 6.65
CA ALA A 495 0.40 -19.78 7.84
C ALA A 495 1.75 -20.08 8.52
N TYR A 496 2.80 -20.31 7.73
CA TYR A 496 4.11 -20.74 8.21
C TYR A 496 5.16 -19.63 8.25
N GLY A 497 4.72 -18.36 8.26
CA GLY A 497 5.62 -17.20 8.24
C GLY A 497 6.61 -17.13 9.40
N LEU A 498 6.20 -17.58 10.60
CA LEU A 498 7.09 -17.63 11.77
C LEU A 498 8.28 -18.57 11.56
N ILE A 499 8.04 -19.76 11.01
CA ILE A 499 9.08 -20.77 10.79
C ILE A 499 10.07 -20.25 9.75
N ALA A 500 9.56 -19.71 8.63
CA ALA A 500 10.41 -19.12 7.60
C ALA A 500 11.29 -17.99 8.15
N ASN A 501 10.74 -17.10 8.98
CA ASN A 501 11.48 -16.00 9.59
C ASN A 501 12.60 -16.50 10.52
N VAL A 502 12.32 -17.50 11.37
CA VAL A 502 13.31 -18.06 12.29
C VAL A 502 14.48 -18.74 11.53
N LEU A 503 14.21 -19.34 10.36
CA LEU A 503 15.23 -20.00 9.54
C LEU A 503 16.00 -19.06 8.61
N ALA A 504 15.35 -18.00 8.10
CA ALA A 504 15.92 -17.10 7.11
C ALA A 504 16.59 -15.86 7.73
N LEU A 505 15.94 -15.20 8.69
CA LEU A 505 16.40 -13.90 9.20
C LEU A 505 17.78 -13.94 9.89
N PRO A 506 18.21 -15.01 10.59
CA PRO A 506 19.58 -15.10 11.10
C PRO A 506 20.63 -15.00 10.00
N VAL A 507 20.42 -15.71 8.88
CA VAL A 507 21.34 -15.69 7.74
C VAL A 507 21.30 -14.33 7.05
N VAL A 508 20.11 -13.75 6.88
CA VAL A 508 19.98 -12.40 6.32
C VAL A 508 20.71 -11.37 7.17
N GLY A 509 20.52 -11.42 8.50
CA GLY A 509 21.07 -10.44 9.43
C GLY A 509 22.58 -10.56 9.68
N THR A 510 23.14 -11.77 9.61
CA THR A 510 24.56 -12.02 9.91
C THR A 510 25.44 -12.15 8.69
N VAL A 511 24.92 -12.67 7.56
CA VAL A 511 25.70 -12.91 6.34
C VAL A 511 25.31 -11.93 5.24
N VAL A 512 24.02 -11.88 4.87
CA VAL A 512 23.57 -11.13 3.68
C VAL A 512 23.77 -9.63 3.86
N MET A 513 23.24 -9.04 4.93
CA MET A 513 23.30 -7.58 5.11
C MET A 513 24.72 -7.05 5.38
N PRO A 514 25.51 -7.64 6.30
CA PRO A 514 26.91 -7.25 6.49
C PRO A 514 27.76 -7.50 5.24
N GLY A 515 27.57 -8.66 4.58
CA GLY A 515 28.27 -9.01 3.35
C GLY A 515 27.98 -8.03 2.22
N ALA A 516 26.71 -7.64 2.03
CA ALA A 516 26.33 -6.65 1.03
C ALA A 516 26.92 -5.27 1.32
N LEU A 517 26.97 -4.84 2.59
CA LEU A 517 27.64 -3.59 2.97
C LEU A 517 29.14 -3.64 2.64
N ILE A 518 29.82 -4.72 3.02
CA ILE A 518 31.26 -4.90 2.74
C ILE A 518 31.50 -4.92 1.23
N ALA A 519 30.68 -5.66 0.48
CA ALA A 519 30.76 -5.73 -0.98
C ALA A 519 30.59 -4.34 -1.61
N MET A 520 29.62 -3.55 -1.15
CA MET A 520 29.41 -2.18 -1.64
C MET A 520 30.59 -1.25 -1.32
N LEU A 521 31.25 -1.41 -0.17
CA LEU A 521 32.44 -0.63 0.18
C LEU A 521 33.68 -1.06 -0.62
N LEU A 522 33.78 -2.34 -1.00
CA LEU A 522 34.89 -2.90 -1.78
C LEU A 522 34.72 -2.73 -3.30
N MET A 523 33.49 -2.48 -3.77
CA MET A 523 33.16 -2.36 -5.20
C MET A 523 34.00 -1.31 -5.95
N PRO A 524 34.28 -0.10 -5.40
CA PRO A 524 35.14 0.87 -6.09
C PRO A 524 36.58 0.38 -6.32
N PHE A 525 37.03 -0.62 -5.56
CA PHE A 525 38.37 -1.22 -5.67
C PHE A 525 38.38 -2.51 -6.51
N GLY A 526 37.21 -2.97 -6.98
CA GLY A 526 37.07 -4.24 -7.71
C GLY A 526 37.30 -5.49 -6.85
N LEU A 527 37.18 -5.38 -5.52
CA LEU A 527 37.43 -6.47 -4.56
C LEU A 527 36.14 -7.05 -3.94
N ASP A 528 34.99 -6.77 -4.54
CA ASP A 528 33.66 -7.10 -4.02
C ASP A 528 33.22 -8.56 -4.29
N GLY A 529 33.90 -9.27 -5.19
CA GLY A 529 33.56 -10.64 -5.60
C GLY A 529 33.36 -11.64 -4.44
N PRO A 530 34.33 -11.81 -3.51
CA PRO A 530 34.18 -12.76 -2.40
C PRO A 530 33.02 -12.42 -1.46
N ALA A 531 32.80 -11.13 -1.21
CA ALA A 531 31.70 -10.67 -0.37
C ALA A 531 30.34 -10.95 -1.04
N TRP A 532 30.22 -10.72 -2.35
CA TRP A 532 29.03 -11.07 -3.12
C TRP A 532 28.77 -12.58 -3.17
N MET A 533 29.81 -13.41 -3.19
CA MET A 533 29.67 -14.87 -3.14
C MET A 533 29.11 -15.33 -1.79
N ALA A 534 29.56 -14.73 -0.68
CA ALA A 534 28.98 -15.00 0.65
C ALA A 534 27.51 -14.54 0.74
N VAL A 535 27.19 -13.38 0.16
CA VAL A 535 25.81 -12.90 0.03
C VAL A 535 24.96 -13.87 -0.78
N ALA A 536 25.48 -14.35 -1.92
CA ALA A 536 24.78 -15.30 -2.78
C ALA A 536 24.43 -16.58 -2.03
N LEU A 537 25.37 -17.16 -1.28
CA LEU A 537 25.11 -18.34 -0.44
C LEU A 537 23.99 -18.11 0.58
N GLY A 538 23.99 -16.94 1.24
CA GLY A 538 22.93 -16.59 2.20
C GLY A 538 21.56 -16.39 1.54
N LEU A 539 21.53 -15.84 0.33
CA LEU A 539 20.31 -15.66 -0.45
C LEU A 539 19.79 -16.97 -1.05
N ASP A 540 20.69 -17.89 -1.43
CA ASP A 540 20.33 -19.23 -1.87
C ASP A 540 19.69 -20.04 -0.74
N TRP A 541 20.24 -19.95 0.48
CA TRP A 541 19.62 -20.50 1.67
C TRP A 541 18.21 -19.95 1.89
N MET A 542 18.06 -18.62 1.82
CA MET A 542 16.74 -17.99 1.97
C MET A 542 15.75 -18.43 0.89
N ASN A 543 16.20 -18.53 -0.37
CA ASN A 543 15.39 -19.02 -1.48
C ASN A 543 14.96 -20.49 -1.26
N ALA A 544 15.86 -21.35 -0.76
CA ALA A 544 15.54 -22.72 -0.41
C ALA A 544 14.50 -22.81 0.71
N VAL A 545 14.66 -22.01 1.78
CA VAL A 545 13.66 -21.91 2.87
C VAL A 545 12.31 -21.42 2.34
N ALA A 546 12.31 -20.40 1.49
CA ALA A 546 11.07 -19.85 0.91
C ALA A 546 10.33 -20.90 0.08
N ARG A 547 11.04 -21.65 -0.77
CA ARG A 547 10.43 -22.70 -1.62
C ARG A 547 9.96 -23.91 -0.81
N THR A 548 10.72 -24.34 0.20
CA THR A 548 10.31 -25.48 1.04
C THR A 548 9.08 -25.15 1.86
N VAL A 549 9.06 -23.99 2.52
CA VAL A 549 7.91 -23.55 3.32
C VAL A 549 6.69 -23.28 2.44
N ALA A 550 6.87 -22.68 1.25
CA ALA A 550 5.77 -22.51 0.29
C ALA A 550 5.23 -23.86 -0.20
N GLY A 551 6.10 -24.89 -0.32
CA GLY A 551 5.72 -26.24 -0.71
C GLY A 551 4.89 -27.00 0.34
N TRP A 552 4.91 -26.58 1.61
CA TRP A 552 4.06 -27.17 2.67
C TRP A 552 2.57 -26.84 2.51
N GLY A 553 2.22 -25.91 1.62
CA GLY A 553 0.85 -25.43 1.45
C GLY A 553 0.39 -24.56 2.62
N GLY A 554 -0.92 -24.39 2.78
CA GLY A 554 -1.51 -23.66 3.92
C GLY A 554 -1.69 -22.16 3.72
N GLU A 555 -1.91 -21.66 2.49
CA GLU A 555 -2.42 -20.30 2.31
C GLU A 555 -3.83 -20.22 2.91
N VAL A 556 -4.01 -19.28 3.84
CA VAL A 556 -5.33 -18.97 4.40
C VAL A 556 -5.84 -17.72 3.71
N ASP A 557 -6.74 -17.91 2.74
CA ASP A 557 -7.50 -16.82 2.14
C ASP A 557 -8.51 -16.32 3.18
N THR A 558 -8.30 -15.09 3.65
CA THR A 558 -9.13 -14.47 4.71
C THR A 558 -10.40 -13.83 4.16
N GLY A 559 -10.42 -13.52 2.87
CA GLY A 559 -11.50 -12.75 2.25
C GLY A 559 -11.50 -11.28 2.69
N ARG A 560 -12.59 -10.57 2.35
CA ARG A 560 -12.81 -9.18 2.77
C ARG A 560 -13.16 -9.13 4.25
N LEU A 561 -12.43 -8.30 4.98
CA LEU A 561 -12.77 -7.97 6.37
C LEU A 561 -13.77 -6.82 6.42
N ALA A 562 -14.68 -6.87 7.40
CA ALA A 562 -15.53 -5.74 7.71
C ALA A 562 -14.67 -4.53 8.14
N PRO A 563 -14.93 -3.30 7.62
CA PRO A 563 -14.16 -2.12 7.99
C PRO A 563 -14.13 -1.87 9.51
N MET A 564 -15.24 -2.14 10.19
CA MET A 564 -15.33 -2.05 11.65
C MET A 564 -14.35 -3.01 12.35
N ALA A 565 -14.25 -4.26 11.90
CA ALA A 565 -13.29 -5.23 12.47
C ALA A 565 -11.85 -4.73 12.32
N PHE A 566 -11.49 -4.24 11.13
CA PHE A 566 -10.18 -3.65 10.87
C PHE A 566 -9.89 -2.47 11.81
N THR A 567 -10.81 -1.51 11.92
CA THR A 567 -10.63 -0.32 12.77
C THR A 567 -10.50 -0.66 14.25
N LEU A 568 -11.33 -1.57 14.77
CA LEU A 568 -11.29 -1.98 16.18
C LEU A 568 -9.97 -2.65 16.54
N VAL A 569 -9.48 -3.58 15.70
CA VAL A 569 -8.20 -4.26 15.93
C VAL A 569 -7.02 -3.29 15.79
N ALA A 570 -7.03 -2.40 14.78
CA ALA A 570 -5.98 -1.41 14.59
C ALA A 570 -5.89 -0.41 15.76
N VAL A 571 -7.01 0.19 16.17
CA VAL A 571 -7.07 1.10 17.31
C VAL A 571 -6.73 0.37 18.61
N GLY A 572 -7.25 -0.84 18.80
CA GLY A 572 -6.94 -1.66 19.96
C GLY A 572 -5.45 -1.98 20.09
N GLY A 573 -4.80 -2.33 18.98
CA GLY A 573 -3.34 -2.56 18.92
C GLY A 573 -2.54 -1.30 19.26
N VAL A 574 -2.92 -0.14 18.71
CA VAL A 574 -2.28 1.15 19.01
C VAL A 574 -2.41 1.49 20.50
N LEU A 575 -3.60 1.38 21.08
CA LEU A 575 -3.83 1.65 22.51
C LEU A 575 -3.05 0.67 23.39
N LEU A 576 -3.05 -0.62 23.03
CA LEU A 576 -2.30 -1.64 23.74
C LEU A 576 -0.79 -1.38 23.72
N CYS A 577 -0.24 -0.80 22.65
CA CYS A 577 1.19 -0.49 22.54
C CYS A 577 1.58 0.85 23.18
N LEU A 578 0.72 1.87 23.07
CA LEU A 578 1.04 3.22 23.55
C LEU A 578 0.80 3.42 25.05
N LEU A 579 -0.25 2.80 25.58
CA LEU A 579 -0.62 2.95 26.99
C LEU A 579 0.21 2.02 27.89
N ARG A 580 0.53 2.50 29.10
CA ARG A 580 1.32 1.76 30.08
C ARG A 580 0.47 1.24 31.24
N THR A 581 -0.56 1.98 31.61
CA THR A 581 -1.48 1.65 32.70
C THR A 581 -2.43 0.52 32.31
N ALA A 582 -3.29 0.12 33.24
CA ALA A 582 -4.34 -0.85 32.97
C ALA A 582 -5.33 -0.42 31.87
N LEU A 583 -5.34 0.85 31.44
CA LEU A 583 -6.07 1.26 30.23
C LEU A 583 -5.55 0.55 28.97
N ALA A 584 -4.32 0.05 28.95
CA ALA A 584 -3.84 -0.77 27.83
C ALA A 584 -4.71 -2.02 27.60
N LEU A 585 -5.37 -2.54 28.64
CA LEU A 585 -6.30 -3.67 28.54
C LEU A 585 -7.57 -3.32 27.75
N SER A 586 -7.96 -2.04 27.69
CA SER A 586 -9.03 -1.60 26.79
C SER A 586 -8.66 -1.86 25.32
N GLY A 587 -7.37 -1.75 24.97
CA GLY A 587 -6.88 -2.12 23.65
C GLY A 587 -7.06 -3.60 23.35
N LEU A 588 -6.79 -4.48 24.32
CA LEU A 588 -7.05 -5.93 24.19
C LEU A 588 -8.54 -6.23 24.02
N LEU A 589 -9.41 -5.57 24.79
CA LEU A 589 -10.86 -5.69 24.65
C LEU A 589 -11.32 -5.32 23.23
N LEU A 590 -10.81 -4.22 22.67
CA LEU A 590 -11.13 -3.79 21.31
C LEU A 590 -10.60 -4.77 20.26
N ILE A 591 -9.42 -5.36 20.45
CA ILE A 591 -8.90 -6.42 19.57
C ILE A 591 -9.83 -7.63 19.58
N LEU A 592 -10.26 -8.09 20.77
CA LEU A 592 -11.17 -9.22 20.91
C LEU A 592 -12.55 -8.92 20.30
N ALA A 593 -13.09 -7.71 20.52
CA ALA A 593 -14.33 -7.26 19.90
C ALA A 593 -14.21 -7.21 18.37
N GLY A 594 -13.11 -6.67 17.84
CA GLY A 594 -12.84 -6.63 16.41
C GLY A 594 -12.67 -8.01 15.79
N ALA A 595 -12.01 -8.95 16.49
CA ALA A 595 -11.92 -10.34 16.08
C ALA A 595 -13.30 -11.03 16.08
N ALA A 596 -14.13 -10.77 17.09
CA ALA A 596 -15.51 -11.27 17.12
C ALA A 596 -16.33 -10.71 15.94
N VAL A 597 -16.24 -9.40 15.65
CA VAL A 597 -16.88 -8.80 14.47
C VAL A 597 -16.36 -9.40 13.17
N ALA A 598 -15.07 -9.70 13.05
CA ALA A 598 -14.50 -10.34 11.85
C ALA A 598 -15.10 -11.73 11.59
N VAL A 599 -15.41 -12.48 12.66
CA VAL A 599 -16.00 -13.83 12.56
C VAL A 599 -17.52 -13.76 12.33
N LEU A 600 -18.21 -12.85 13.03
CA LEU A 600 -19.67 -12.77 13.05
C LEU A 600 -20.26 -11.93 11.89
N ALA A 601 -19.60 -10.83 11.51
CA ALA A 601 -20.08 -9.92 10.48
C ALA A 601 -19.43 -10.25 9.12
N GLN A 602 -19.87 -11.35 8.51
CA GLN A 602 -19.42 -11.69 7.17
C GLN A 602 -20.03 -10.72 6.14
N PRO A 603 -19.22 -10.11 5.25
CA PRO A 603 -19.73 -9.23 4.21
C PRO A 603 -20.71 -9.98 3.29
N SER A 604 -21.81 -9.32 2.91
CA SER A 604 -22.73 -9.86 1.91
C SER A 604 -21.97 -10.19 0.62
N ARG A 605 -22.06 -11.45 0.17
CA ARG A 605 -21.41 -11.88 -1.08
C ARG A 605 -22.13 -11.24 -2.27
N PRO A 606 -21.40 -10.67 -3.24
CA PRO A 606 -22.01 -10.20 -4.46
C PRO A 606 -22.47 -11.35 -5.34
N ALA A 607 -23.48 -11.08 -6.17
CA ALA A 607 -24.00 -12.01 -7.17
C ALA A 607 -23.16 -11.96 -8.46
N MET A 608 -22.64 -10.77 -8.79
CA MET A 608 -21.83 -10.55 -9.99
C MET A 608 -20.74 -9.50 -9.78
N LEU A 609 -19.64 -9.68 -10.52
CA LEU A 609 -18.57 -8.70 -10.68
C LEU A 609 -18.37 -8.31 -12.15
N VAL A 610 -18.11 -7.03 -12.38
CA VAL A 610 -17.73 -6.48 -13.68
C VAL A 610 -16.43 -5.71 -13.55
N SER A 611 -15.45 -6.05 -14.39
CA SER A 611 -14.17 -5.34 -14.47
C SER A 611 -14.33 -3.92 -15.02
N GLU A 612 -13.39 -3.03 -14.67
CA GLU A 612 -13.37 -1.63 -15.13
C GLU A 612 -13.34 -1.49 -16.66
N ASP A 613 -12.73 -2.43 -17.39
CA ASP A 613 -12.70 -2.42 -18.86
C ASP A 613 -13.93 -3.10 -19.50
N GLY A 614 -14.84 -3.64 -18.68
CA GLY A 614 -16.06 -4.34 -19.10
C GLY A 614 -15.81 -5.66 -19.83
N ARG A 615 -14.57 -6.18 -19.82
CA ARG A 615 -14.21 -7.37 -20.61
C ARG A 615 -14.29 -8.66 -19.83
N LEU A 616 -14.04 -8.60 -18.53
CA LEU A 616 -14.17 -9.72 -17.60
C LEU A 616 -15.43 -9.53 -16.75
N VAL A 617 -16.28 -10.55 -16.75
CA VAL A 617 -17.50 -10.64 -15.93
C VAL A 617 -17.52 -11.99 -15.23
N ALA A 618 -17.87 -11.99 -13.95
CA ALA A 618 -17.96 -13.20 -13.14
C ALA A 618 -19.32 -13.28 -12.43
N LEU A 619 -19.97 -14.44 -12.52
CA LEU A 619 -21.16 -14.81 -11.75
C LEU A 619 -20.75 -15.68 -10.58
N LEU A 620 -21.25 -15.36 -9.38
CA LEU A 620 -20.86 -16.03 -8.15
C LEU A 620 -21.98 -16.95 -7.67
N SER A 621 -21.68 -18.23 -7.48
CA SER A 621 -22.63 -19.24 -6.98
C SER A 621 -21.92 -20.22 -6.06
N GLY A 622 -22.27 -20.21 -4.76
CA GLY A 622 -21.79 -21.22 -3.80
C GLY A 622 -20.27 -21.39 -3.70
N GLY A 623 -19.47 -20.34 -3.91
CA GLY A 623 -18.00 -20.39 -3.92
C GLY A 623 -17.36 -20.66 -5.29
N THR A 624 -18.19 -20.91 -6.31
CA THR A 624 -17.77 -21.03 -7.71
C THR A 624 -17.94 -19.69 -8.44
N ALA A 625 -17.00 -19.35 -9.31
CA ALA A 625 -17.10 -18.18 -10.20
C ALA A 625 -17.22 -18.61 -11.66
N GLY A 626 -18.40 -18.42 -12.24
CA GLY A 626 -18.65 -18.58 -13.67
C GLY A 626 -18.15 -17.35 -14.42
N VAL A 627 -17.04 -17.50 -15.15
CA VAL A 627 -16.43 -16.39 -15.91
C VAL A 627 -16.83 -16.41 -17.38
N ASN A 628 -16.92 -15.23 -18.00
CA ASN A 628 -17.22 -15.11 -19.43
C ASN A 628 -16.03 -15.46 -20.35
N ARG A 629 -14.85 -15.82 -19.79
CA ARG A 629 -13.63 -16.11 -20.56
C ARG A 629 -12.96 -17.38 -20.12
N THR A 630 -12.41 -18.12 -21.09
CA THR A 630 -11.66 -19.36 -20.84
C THR A 630 -10.35 -19.12 -20.09
N LYS A 631 -9.68 -17.99 -20.34
CA LYS A 631 -8.48 -17.53 -19.65
C LYS A 631 -8.69 -16.10 -19.13
N PRO A 632 -9.20 -15.93 -17.91
CA PRO A 632 -9.39 -14.60 -17.34
C PRO A 632 -8.02 -13.92 -17.09
N PRO A 633 -7.91 -12.59 -17.19
CA PRO A 633 -6.68 -11.88 -16.84
C PRO A 633 -6.29 -12.10 -15.37
N ASP A 634 -5.11 -12.69 -15.14
CA ASP A 634 -4.64 -13.09 -13.80
C ASP A 634 -4.66 -11.93 -12.79
N PHE A 635 -4.23 -10.74 -13.21
CA PHE A 635 -4.11 -9.59 -12.31
C PHE A 635 -5.43 -9.17 -11.65
N ILE A 636 -6.53 -9.13 -12.40
CA ILE A 636 -7.85 -8.76 -11.89
C ILE A 636 -8.49 -9.96 -11.20
N TYR A 637 -8.41 -11.13 -11.83
CA TYR A 637 -9.08 -12.32 -11.32
C TYR A 637 -8.50 -12.82 -9.99
N GLN A 638 -7.18 -12.74 -9.79
CA GLN A 638 -6.57 -13.09 -8.49
C GLN A 638 -7.00 -12.16 -7.36
N GLN A 639 -7.25 -10.87 -7.64
CA GLN A 639 -7.78 -9.95 -6.64
C GLN A 639 -9.20 -10.34 -6.23
N TRP A 640 -10.05 -10.70 -7.20
CA TRP A 640 -11.40 -11.20 -6.93
C TRP A 640 -11.38 -12.52 -6.14
N ARG A 641 -10.53 -13.46 -6.57
CA ARG A 641 -10.42 -14.78 -5.94
C ARG A 641 -10.08 -14.68 -4.46
N ARG A 642 -9.06 -13.89 -4.11
CA ARG A 642 -8.61 -13.70 -2.73
C ARG A 642 -9.63 -12.92 -1.90
N ALA A 643 -10.16 -11.82 -2.44
CA ALA A 643 -11.10 -10.96 -1.71
C ALA A 643 -12.43 -11.67 -1.39
N LEU A 644 -12.90 -12.56 -2.26
CA LEU A 644 -14.19 -13.24 -2.08
C LEU A 644 -14.08 -14.73 -1.75
N VAL A 645 -12.85 -15.24 -1.57
CA VAL A 645 -12.55 -16.66 -1.29
C VAL A 645 -13.24 -17.56 -2.33
N ILE A 646 -12.93 -17.32 -3.60
CA ILE A 646 -13.47 -18.12 -4.72
C ILE A 646 -12.63 -19.40 -4.83
N GLU A 647 -13.25 -20.54 -4.59
CA GLU A 647 -12.57 -21.84 -4.56
C GLU A 647 -12.39 -22.39 -5.97
N THR A 648 -13.43 -22.30 -6.81
CA THR A 648 -13.44 -22.92 -8.13
C THR A 648 -13.81 -21.91 -9.23
N THR A 649 -13.15 -22.05 -10.38
CA THR A 649 -13.40 -21.22 -11.56
C THR A 649 -14.10 -22.06 -12.61
N ALA A 650 -15.31 -21.68 -12.99
CA ALA A 650 -16.05 -22.32 -14.07
C ALA A 650 -15.83 -21.55 -15.38
N ALA A 651 -15.07 -22.14 -16.30
CA ALA A 651 -14.85 -21.58 -17.65
C ALA A 651 -16.17 -21.56 -18.45
N PRO A 652 -16.36 -20.63 -19.40
CA PRO A 652 -17.59 -20.56 -20.19
C PRO A 652 -17.78 -21.80 -21.09
N LEU A 653 -19.03 -22.14 -21.39
CA LEU A 653 -19.37 -23.10 -22.43
C LEU A 653 -19.21 -22.42 -23.80
N MET A 654 -18.25 -22.88 -24.60
CA MET A 654 -18.01 -22.32 -25.93
C MET A 654 -18.92 -22.98 -26.97
N LEU A 655 -19.69 -22.17 -27.70
CA LEU A 655 -20.56 -22.60 -28.79
C LEU A 655 -20.01 -22.13 -30.14
N PRO A 656 -20.25 -22.89 -31.23
CA PRO A 656 -19.77 -22.53 -32.55
C PRO A 656 -20.43 -21.23 -33.05
N ALA A 657 -19.67 -20.44 -33.80
CA ALA A 657 -20.18 -19.26 -34.49
C ALA A 657 -21.12 -19.70 -35.63
N LEU A 658 -22.32 -19.11 -35.70
CA LEU A 658 -23.19 -19.22 -36.87
C LEU A 658 -23.03 -17.95 -37.71
N SER A 659 -23.04 -18.09 -39.03
CA SER A 659 -23.08 -16.92 -39.92
C SER A 659 -24.42 -16.19 -39.77
N LEU A 660 -24.46 -15.15 -38.92
CA LEU A 660 -25.60 -14.24 -38.74
C LEU A 660 -25.72 -13.20 -39.89
N ALA A 661 -24.88 -13.33 -40.92
CA ALA A 661 -24.91 -12.47 -42.09
C ALA A 661 -26.06 -12.87 -43.00
N ILE A 662 -26.86 -11.89 -43.43
CA ILE A 662 -27.83 -12.08 -44.51
C ILE A 662 -27.05 -12.60 -45.72
N LYS A 663 -27.34 -13.84 -46.17
CA LYS A 663 -26.92 -14.28 -47.50
C LYS A 663 -27.64 -13.35 -48.47
N ALA A 664 -26.93 -12.38 -49.03
CA ALA A 664 -27.46 -11.57 -50.10
C ALA A 664 -27.97 -12.54 -51.17
N ALA A 665 -29.28 -12.50 -51.43
CA ALA A 665 -29.86 -13.24 -52.54
C ALA A 665 -29.06 -12.89 -53.79
N ALA A 666 -28.63 -13.90 -54.53
CA ALA A 666 -27.95 -13.73 -55.80
C ALA A 666 -28.88 -12.94 -56.75
N GLY A 667 -28.67 -11.61 -56.82
CA GLY A 667 -29.13 -10.78 -57.92
C GLY A 667 -28.22 -11.02 -59.13
N PRO A 668 -28.75 -10.92 -60.37
CA PRO A 668 -28.12 -11.49 -61.55
C PRO A 668 -26.74 -10.87 -61.82
N GLU A 669 -25.77 -11.72 -62.12
CA GLU A 669 -24.41 -11.35 -62.49
C GLU A 669 -24.43 -10.46 -63.74
N HIS A 670 -23.91 -9.23 -63.65
CA HIS A 670 -23.59 -8.41 -64.82
C HIS A 670 -22.17 -8.74 -65.32
N PRO A 671 -22.00 -9.21 -66.56
CA PRO A 671 -20.74 -9.70 -67.09
C PRO A 671 -19.90 -8.56 -67.73
N GLU A 672 -19.44 -7.60 -66.93
CA GLU A 672 -18.49 -6.56 -67.43
C GLU A 672 -17.25 -6.34 -66.54
N ALA A 673 -17.11 -7.05 -65.43
CA ALA A 673 -16.01 -6.83 -64.48
C ALA A 673 -14.80 -7.77 -64.63
N GLN A 674 -14.66 -8.49 -65.76
CA GLN A 674 -13.52 -9.41 -66.00
C GLN A 674 -12.47 -8.90 -67.00
N ALA A 675 -12.65 -7.73 -67.64
CA ALA A 675 -11.75 -7.26 -68.70
C ALA A 675 -10.62 -6.30 -68.26
N LYS A 676 -10.34 -6.12 -66.96
CA LYS A 676 -9.23 -5.25 -66.50
C LYS A 676 -8.33 -5.92 -65.46
N ARG A 677 -7.76 -7.08 -65.82
CA ARG A 677 -6.64 -7.71 -65.10
C ARG A 677 -5.51 -8.08 -66.04
N GLN A 678 -4.99 -7.10 -66.76
CA GLN A 678 -3.64 -7.14 -67.32
C GLN A 678 -3.20 -5.70 -67.56
N GLU A 679 -1.96 -5.41 -67.18
CA GLU A 679 -1.21 -4.15 -67.28
C GLU A 679 -1.37 -3.10 -66.17
N GLY A 680 -0.21 -2.72 -65.60
CA GLY A 680 0.06 -1.32 -65.27
C GLY A 680 0.37 -0.99 -63.82
N ASP A 681 1.64 -0.71 -63.55
CA ASP A 681 2.29 -0.21 -62.35
C ASP A 681 1.72 1.16 -61.87
N GLN A 682 1.27 1.27 -60.61
CA GLN A 682 1.06 2.53 -59.85
C GLN A 682 0.70 2.25 -58.36
N PRO A 683 1.17 3.06 -57.39
CA PRO A 683 0.99 2.80 -55.96
C PRO A 683 -0.44 3.10 -55.49
N ALA A 684 -1.09 2.10 -54.90
CA ALA A 684 -2.48 2.16 -54.46
C ALA A 684 -2.73 3.08 -53.25
N SER A 685 -3.69 3.98 -53.42
CA SER A 685 -4.46 4.74 -52.42
C SER A 685 -5.12 3.82 -51.36
N PRO A 686 -5.41 4.29 -50.12
CA PRO A 686 -5.63 3.39 -48.98
C PRO A 686 -6.96 2.63 -49.08
N LYS A 687 -6.88 1.34 -48.72
CA LYS A 687 -7.97 0.37 -48.52
C LYS A 687 -9.32 1.02 -48.21
N ALA A 688 -10.21 1.07 -49.21
CA ALA A 688 -11.63 1.27 -49.00
C ALA A 688 -12.13 0.20 -48.00
N ARG A 689 -12.62 0.65 -46.85
CA ARG A 689 -13.23 -0.21 -45.82
C ARG A 689 -14.45 -0.88 -46.46
N ARG A 690 -14.37 -2.19 -46.72
CA ARG A 690 -15.56 -3.01 -47.00
C ARG A 690 -16.50 -2.86 -45.80
N GLU A 691 -17.69 -2.30 -46.03
CA GLU A 691 -18.77 -2.36 -45.04
C GLU A 691 -19.12 -3.82 -44.77
N PRO A 692 -19.19 -4.26 -43.50
CA PRO A 692 -19.61 -5.60 -43.18
C PRO A 692 -21.09 -5.82 -43.55
N PRO A 693 -21.49 -7.05 -43.92
CA PRO A 693 -22.85 -7.34 -44.36
C PRO A 693 -23.89 -7.03 -43.27
N PRO A 694 -25.13 -6.67 -43.66
CA PRO A 694 -26.21 -6.42 -42.73
C PRO A 694 -26.52 -7.68 -41.89
N LEU A 695 -26.73 -7.46 -40.60
CA LEU A 695 -26.97 -8.49 -39.60
C LEU A 695 -28.47 -8.83 -39.56
N ASP A 696 -28.82 -10.12 -39.56
CA ASP A 696 -30.20 -10.55 -39.31
C ASP A 696 -30.51 -10.50 -37.81
N LEU A 697 -31.32 -9.51 -37.42
CA LEU A 697 -31.71 -9.27 -36.02
C LEU A 697 -32.61 -10.37 -35.46
N ALA A 698 -33.46 -11.00 -36.29
CA ALA A 698 -34.33 -12.08 -35.86
C ALA A 698 -33.51 -13.35 -35.59
N ALA A 699 -32.53 -13.63 -36.45
CA ALA A 699 -31.57 -14.72 -36.21
C ALA A 699 -30.71 -14.47 -34.96
N ALA A 700 -30.32 -13.22 -34.71
CA ALA A 700 -29.59 -12.84 -33.50
C ALA A 700 -30.43 -13.07 -32.23
N ASP A 701 -31.71 -12.68 -32.23
CA ASP A 701 -32.61 -12.88 -31.08
C ASP A 701 -32.84 -14.37 -30.78
N GLN A 702 -33.15 -15.18 -31.81
CA GLN A 702 -33.27 -16.63 -31.66
C GLN A 702 -31.97 -17.25 -31.11
N ARG A 703 -30.81 -16.75 -31.55
CA ARG A 703 -29.52 -17.21 -31.06
C ARG A 703 -29.29 -16.84 -29.59
N LEU A 704 -29.73 -15.65 -29.16
CA LEU A 704 -29.67 -15.24 -27.76
C LEU A 704 -30.54 -16.13 -26.87
N VAL A 705 -31.77 -16.45 -27.30
CA VAL A 705 -32.64 -17.39 -26.59
C VAL A 705 -31.99 -18.76 -26.48
N ALA A 706 -31.40 -19.27 -27.57
CA ALA A 706 -30.67 -20.54 -27.56
C ALA A 706 -29.44 -20.52 -26.63
N LEU A 707 -28.71 -19.39 -26.56
CA LEU A 707 -27.58 -19.22 -25.64
C LEU A 707 -28.02 -19.24 -24.19
N LEU A 708 -29.09 -18.51 -23.86
CA LEU A 708 -29.66 -18.48 -22.51
C LEU A 708 -30.20 -19.86 -22.09
N ALA A 709 -30.81 -20.60 -23.01
CA ALA A 709 -31.29 -21.97 -22.75
C ALA A 709 -30.15 -22.98 -22.59
N ALA A 710 -29.04 -22.80 -23.31
CA ALA A 710 -27.87 -23.69 -23.21
C ALA A 710 -26.96 -23.38 -22.00
N ALA A 711 -27.08 -22.19 -21.41
CA ALA A 711 -26.25 -21.75 -20.29
C ALA A 711 -26.69 -22.45 -18.98
N PRO A 712 -25.81 -23.21 -18.31
CA PRO A 712 -26.09 -23.70 -16.96
C PRO A 712 -26.26 -22.53 -15.98
N PRO A 713 -27.05 -22.68 -14.91
CA PRO A 713 -27.26 -21.61 -13.93
C PRO A 713 -25.93 -21.16 -13.33
N GLY A 714 -25.66 -19.85 -13.35
CA GLY A 714 -24.42 -19.26 -12.84
C GLY A 714 -23.20 -19.43 -13.76
N ARG A 715 -23.35 -19.94 -15.00
CA ARG A 715 -22.25 -20.14 -15.96
C ARG A 715 -22.55 -19.49 -17.30
N PHE A 716 -21.53 -18.92 -17.95
CA PHE A 716 -21.68 -18.30 -19.27
C PHE A 716 -21.68 -19.32 -20.40
N ALA A 717 -22.54 -19.12 -21.39
CA ALA A 717 -22.46 -19.69 -22.73
C ALA A 717 -21.99 -18.61 -23.71
N CYS A 718 -20.90 -18.87 -24.43
CA CYS A 718 -20.19 -17.87 -25.22
C CYS A 718 -20.03 -18.29 -26.68
N VAL A 719 -20.16 -17.33 -27.59
CA VAL A 719 -19.68 -17.43 -28.96
C VAL A 719 -18.43 -16.57 -29.08
N ALA A 720 -17.34 -17.17 -29.55
CA ALA A 720 -16.03 -16.52 -29.59
C ALA A 720 -16.08 -15.22 -30.41
N ARG A 721 -15.58 -14.11 -29.84
CA ARG A 721 -15.50 -12.78 -30.48
C ARG A 721 -16.83 -12.10 -30.78
N GLU A 722 -17.94 -12.63 -30.30
CA GLU A 722 -19.28 -12.08 -30.54
C GLU A 722 -19.94 -11.63 -29.23
N TRP A 723 -20.36 -12.58 -28.40
CA TRP A 723 -21.07 -12.32 -27.14
C TRP A 723 -21.12 -13.56 -26.24
N CYS A 724 -21.43 -13.33 -24.97
CA CYS A 724 -21.76 -14.38 -24.02
C CYS A 724 -23.09 -14.06 -23.32
N ALA A 725 -23.87 -15.09 -23.01
CA ALA A 725 -25.09 -14.98 -22.24
C ALA A 725 -25.07 -15.92 -21.04
N ALA A 726 -25.74 -15.53 -19.96
CA ALA A 726 -25.90 -16.35 -18.76
C ALA A 726 -27.18 -15.97 -18.02
N VAL A 727 -27.66 -16.89 -17.17
CA VAL A 727 -28.70 -16.63 -16.18
C VAL A 727 -28.06 -16.73 -14.79
N SER A 728 -28.20 -15.67 -13.97
CA SER A 728 -27.70 -15.69 -12.59
C SER A 728 -28.56 -16.59 -11.70
N VAL A 729 -28.07 -16.92 -10.51
CA VAL A 729 -28.83 -17.75 -9.54
C VAL A 729 -30.12 -17.03 -9.10
N GLU A 730 -30.09 -15.71 -9.09
CA GLU A 730 -31.21 -14.82 -8.78
C GLU A 730 -32.21 -14.66 -9.96
N GLY A 731 -31.93 -15.26 -11.12
CA GLY A 731 -32.80 -15.26 -12.30
C GLY A 731 -32.58 -14.12 -13.29
N TRP A 732 -31.52 -13.31 -13.15
CA TRP A 732 -31.23 -12.23 -14.10
C TRP A 732 -30.60 -12.78 -15.39
N ARG A 733 -31.07 -12.31 -16.55
CA ARG A 733 -30.52 -12.60 -17.87
C ARG A 733 -29.45 -11.58 -18.20
N ILE A 734 -28.24 -12.05 -18.45
CA ILE A 734 -27.06 -11.19 -18.57
C ILE A 734 -26.38 -11.47 -19.89
N VAL A 735 -26.04 -10.40 -20.61
CA VAL A 735 -25.35 -10.49 -21.90
C VAL A 735 -24.10 -9.63 -21.89
N THR A 736 -22.95 -10.22 -22.24
CA THR A 736 -21.70 -9.49 -22.44
C THR A 736 -21.39 -9.42 -23.93
N LEU A 737 -21.20 -8.23 -24.47
CA LEU A 737 -20.96 -7.98 -25.89
C LEU A 737 -19.47 -7.77 -26.19
N GLU A 738 -18.92 -8.53 -27.14
CA GLU A 738 -17.63 -8.22 -27.77
C GLU A 738 -17.83 -7.54 -29.14
N ASP A 739 -18.85 -7.97 -29.90
CA ASP A 739 -19.31 -7.31 -31.11
C ASP A 739 -20.51 -6.40 -30.84
N LEU A 740 -20.28 -5.08 -30.92
CA LEU A 740 -21.28 -4.05 -30.62
C LEU A 740 -22.46 -4.06 -31.64
N ARG A 741 -22.34 -4.75 -32.77
CA ARG A 741 -23.44 -4.89 -33.75
C ARG A 741 -24.62 -5.69 -33.22
N LEU A 742 -24.40 -6.56 -32.23
CA LEU A 742 -25.44 -7.39 -31.59
C LEU A 742 -26.18 -6.66 -30.46
N SER A 743 -25.90 -5.37 -30.27
CA SER A 743 -26.43 -4.58 -29.15
C SER A 743 -27.95 -4.49 -29.11
N GLN A 744 -28.61 -4.39 -30.27
CA GLN A 744 -30.06 -4.31 -30.34
C GLN A 744 -30.74 -5.58 -29.82
N ALA A 745 -30.31 -6.76 -30.28
CA ALA A 745 -30.84 -8.04 -29.81
C ALA A 745 -30.57 -8.24 -28.30
N ALA A 746 -29.37 -7.87 -27.84
CA ALA A 746 -29.02 -7.96 -26.43
C ALA A 746 -29.88 -7.07 -25.53
N CYS A 747 -30.19 -5.84 -25.94
CA CYS A 747 -30.97 -4.91 -25.12
C CYS A 747 -32.46 -5.25 -25.04
N LEU A 748 -33.00 -6.02 -25.99
CA LEU A 748 -34.37 -6.51 -25.94
C LEU A 748 -34.52 -7.78 -25.09
N GLY A 749 -33.52 -8.67 -25.13
CA GLY A 749 -33.59 -10.00 -24.50
C GLY A 749 -32.96 -10.12 -23.10
N ALA A 750 -32.16 -9.14 -22.65
CA ALA A 750 -31.42 -9.20 -21.39
C ALA A 750 -31.97 -8.24 -20.32
N ASP A 751 -31.70 -8.55 -19.04
CA ASP A 751 -31.96 -7.65 -17.92
C ASP A 751 -30.74 -6.75 -17.63
N LEU A 752 -29.53 -7.23 -17.98
CA LEU A 752 -28.28 -6.46 -17.88
C LEU A 752 -27.39 -6.72 -19.10
N VAL A 753 -27.00 -5.66 -19.78
CA VAL A 753 -26.07 -5.70 -20.92
C VAL A 753 -24.74 -5.06 -20.53
N ILE A 754 -23.64 -5.77 -20.74
CA ILE A 754 -22.28 -5.29 -20.45
C ILE A 754 -21.51 -5.18 -21.76
N ALA A 755 -20.98 -3.99 -22.05
CA ALA A 755 -20.24 -3.74 -23.28
C ALA A 755 -18.99 -2.88 -23.00
N PRO A 756 -17.79 -3.28 -23.48
CA PRO A 756 -16.55 -2.53 -23.26
C PRO A 756 -16.48 -1.22 -24.07
N GLY A 757 -17.39 -1.03 -25.05
CA GLY A 757 -17.48 0.17 -25.88
C GLY A 757 -18.78 0.95 -25.66
N ALA A 758 -18.89 2.10 -26.31
CA ALA A 758 -20.14 2.85 -26.37
C ALA A 758 -21.14 2.15 -27.31
N LEU A 759 -22.38 1.99 -26.84
CA LEU A 759 -23.48 1.43 -27.63
C LEU A 759 -24.12 2.55 -28.46
N ARG A 760 -24.31 2.33 -29.76
CA ARG A 760 -25.06 3.28 -30.62
C ARG A 760 -26.54 3.38 -30.23
N GLU A 761 -27.09 2.26 -29.76
CA GLU A 761 -28.49 2.07 -29.36
C GLU A 761 -28.71 2.32 -27.85
N THR A 762 -27.85 3.11 -27.19
CA THR A 762 -27.97 3.40 -25.73
C THR A 762 -29.38 3.83 -25.30
N PRO A 763 -30.09 4.72 -26.02
CA PRO A 763 -31.44 5.11 -25.63
C PRO A 763 -32.45 3.96 -25.72
N LEU A 764 -32.25 2.96 -26.58
CA LEU A 764 -33.11 1.78 -26.68
C LEU A 764 -32.94 0.84 -25.47
N CYS A 765 -31.70 0.67 -25.02
CA CYS A 765 -31.39 -0.06 -23.79
C CYS A 765 -31.88 0.70 -22.54
N GLN A 766 -31.73 2.03 -22.51
CA GLN A 766 -32.19 2.88 -21.40
C GLN A 766 -33.72 3.07 -21.34
N ALA A 767 -34.40 2.98 -22.49
CA ALA A 767 -35.85 3.01 -22.60
C ALA A 767 -36.50 1.65 -22.25
N GLY A 768 -35.80 0.54 -22.50
CA GLY A 768 -36.22 -0.82 -22.13
C GLY A 768 -36.02 -1.17 -20.65
N PRO A 769 -36.36 -2.42 -20.25
CA PRO A 769 -36.17 -2.90 -18.87
C PRO A 769 -34.71 -3.25 -18.52
N ALA A 770 -33.79 -3.16 -19.49
CA ALA A 770 -32.41 -3.61 -19.36
C ALA A 770 -31.48 -2.52 -18.82
N ALA A 771 -30.74 -2.79 -17.74
CA ALA A 771 -29.62 -1.93 -17.36
C ALA A 771 -28.44 -2.12 -18.33
N ALA A 772 -27.69 -1.05 -18.66
CA ALA A 772 -26.56 -1.13 -19.59
C ALA A 772 -25.27 -0.59 -18.96
N ALA A 773 -24.30 -1.47 -18.70
CA ALA A 773 -22.96 -1.11 -18.26
C ALA A 773 -22.04 -1.00 -19.48
N THR A 774 -21.86 0.22 -19.96
CA THR A 774 -21.00 0.51 -21.12
C THR A 774 -19.59 0.92 -20.69
N GLY A 775 -18.64 0.93 -21.62
CA GLY A 775 -17.30 1.47 -21.37
C GLY A 775 -17.31 2.94 -20.88
N ALA A 776 -18.30 3.74 -21.28
CA ALA A 776 -18.47 5.11 -20.78
C ALA A 776 -18.92 5.13 -19.31
N THR A 777 -19.84 4.24 -18.94
CA THR A 777 -20.33 4.08 -17.58
C THR A 777 -19.22 3.54 -16.66
N LEU A 778 -18.54 2.48 -17.08
CA LEU A 778 -17.45 1.83 -16.34
C LEU A 778 -16.23 2.73 -16.17
N ARG A 779 -15.99 3.64 -17.12
CA ARG A 779 -14.97 4.69 -16.96
C ARG A 779 -15.25 5.58 -15.75
N ARG A 780 -16.51 5.93 -15.49
CA ARG A 780 -16.93 6.76 -14.35
C ARG A 780 -17.05 5.95 -13.06
N SER A 781 -17.66 4.77 -13.10
CA SER A 781 -17.89 3.96 -11.89
C SER A 781 -16.69 3.11 -11.46
N GLY A 782 -15.71 2.92 -12.34
CA GLY A 782 -14.71 1.87 -12.19
C GLY A 782 -15.34 0.48 -12.35
N ALA A 783 -14.76 -0.51 -11.67
CA ALA A 783 -15.32 -1.84 -11.57
C ALA A 783 -16.66 -1.83 -10.82
N LEU A 784 -17.55 -2.77 -11.12
CA LEU A 784 -18.87 -2.86 -10.51
C LEU A 784 -19.01 -4.15 -9.70
N GLU A 785 -19.61 -4.01 -8.53
CA GLU A 785 -20.09 -5.10 -7.69
C GLU A 785 -21.62 -5.05 -7.65
N ILE A 786 -22.28 -6.12 -8.08
CA ILE A 786 -23.75 -6.18 -8.17
C ILE A 786 -24.28 -7.17 -7.13
N ARG A 787 -25.25 -6.71 -6.34
CA ARG A 787 -25.91 -7.50 -5.28
C ARG A 787 -27.42 -7.53 -5.50
N ALA A 788 -28.06 -8.58 -4.99
CA ALA A 788 -29.51 -8.65 -4.93
C ALA A 788 -30.07 -7.66 -3.91
N GLY A 789 -31.16 -6.98 -4.29
CA GLY A 789 -32.08 -6.30 -3.38
C GLY A 789 -32.65 -7.24 -2.34
N PRO A 790 -33.20 -6.74 -1.21
CA PRO A 790 -34.13 -7.55 -0.43
C PRO A 790 -35.23 -8.04 -1.37
N ALA A 791 -35.63 -9.31 -1.25
CA ALA A 791 -36.70 -9.86 -2.07
C ALA A 791 -37.95 -9.00 -1.87
N ALA A 792 -38.57 -8.55 -2.97
CA ALA A 792 -39.91 -7.99 -2.91
C ALA A 792 -40.86 -9.06 -2.33
N GLU A 793 -41.93 -8.62 -1.66
CA GLU A 793 -42.91 -9.52 -1.05
C GLU A 793 -43.30 -10.67 -2.01
N PRO A 794 -43.47 -11.91 -1.51
CA PRO A 794 -43.67 -13.11 -2.32
C PRO A 794 -44.96 -13.10 -3.18
N SER A 795 -45.79 -12.06 -3.08
CA SER A 795 -47.03 -11.90 -3.84
C SER A 795 -46.84 -11.49 -5.32
N ALA A 796 -45.63 -11.10 -5.76
CA ALA A 796 -45.42 -10.52 -7.09
C ALA A 796 -44.49 -11.28 -8.05
N GLY A 797 -43.99 -12.48 -7.73
CA GLY A 797 -43.19 -13.32 -8.65
C GLY A 797 -41.97 -12.62 -9.31
N GLY A 798 -41.56 -11.46 -8.79
CA GLY A 798 -40.62 -10.55 -9.42
C GLY A 798 -39.17 -10.87 -9.06
N LYS A 799 -38.26 -10.68 -10.02
CA LYS A 799 -36.81 -10.81 -9.78
C LYS A 799 -36.35 -9.78 -8.76
N PRO A 800 -35.39 -10.09 -7.88
CA PRO A 800 -34.85 -9.10 -6.93
C PRO A 800 -34.21 -7.92 -7.68
N ALA A 801 -34.33 -6.72 -7.13
CA ALA A 801 -33.76 -5.51 -7.72
C ALA A 801 -32.22 -5.59 -7.78
N LEU A 802 -31.63 -5.07 -8.86
CA LEU A 802 -30.18 -5.00 -9.04
C LEU A 802 -29.63 -3.80 -8.25
N ARG A 803 -28.85 -4.05 -7.18
CA ARG A 803 -28.11 -3.01 -6.46
C ARG A 803 -26.66 -2.96 -6.94
N VAL A 804 -26.28 -1.85 -7.55
CA VAL A 804 -24.95 -1.65 -8.16
C VAL A 804 -24.07 -0.85 -7.21
N PHE A 805 -22.88 -1.36 -6.93
CA PHE A 805 -21.85 -0.69 -6.14
C PHE A 805 -20.62 -0.42 -7.02
N ALA A 806 -20.32 0.86 -7.22
CA ALA A 806 -19.13 1.32 -7.94
C ALA A 806 -17.86 1.15 -7.09
N SER A 807 -16.74 0.81 -7.72
CA SER A 807 -15.43 0.78 -7.05
C SER A 807 -14.87 2.19 -6.85
N VAL A 808 -15.28 3.14 -7.70
CA VAL A 808 -14.99 4.58 -7.59
C VAL A 808 -16.32 5.31 -7.37
N PRO A 809 -16.74 5.52 -6.11
CA PRO A 809 -18.03 6.15 -5.81
C PRO A 809 -17.99 7.68 -5.98
N ASP A 810 -16.81 8.29 -5.85
CA ASP A 810 -16.62 9.73 -5.97
C ASP A 810 -15.60 10.07 -7.05
N LEU A 811 -15.94 11.08 -7.85
CA LEU A 811 -15.18 11.57 -8.99
C LEU A 811 -14.64 12.99 -8.80
N ALA A 812 -14.98 13.65 -7.68
CA ALA A 812 -14.47 14.97 -7.35
C ALA A 812 -13.03 14.90 -6.81
N ALA A 813 -12.63 13.77 -6.22
CA ALA A 813 -11.23 13.51 -5.85
C ALA A 813 -10.24 13.75 -7.02
N PRO A 814 -9.11 14.47 -6.82
CA PRO A 814 -8.18 14.83 -7.89
C PRO A 814 -7.60 13.64 -8.68
N TRP A 815 -7.35 12.50 -8.02
CA TRP A 815 -6.87 11.28 -8.68
C TRP A 815 -7.96 10.55 -9.49
N ALA A 816 -9.25 10.83 -9.24
CA ALA A 816 -10.38 10.26 -9.98
C ALA A 816 -10.94 11.20 -11.06
N ARG A 817 -10.72 12.52 -10.93
CA ARG A 817 -11.26 13.57 -11.82
C ARG A 817 -10.95 13.37 -13.31
N HIS A 818 -9.83 12.71 -13.65
CA HIS A 818 -9.47 12.40 -15.04
C HIS A 818 -10.54 11.55 -15.76
N ARG A 819 -11.36 10.79 -15.02
CA ARG A 819 -12.45 9.97 -15.55
C ARG A 819 -13.61 10.79 -16.13
N LEU A 820 -13.77 12.03 -15.66
CA LEU A 820 -14.79 12.98 -16.13
C LEU A 820 -14.34 13.79 -17.35
N TYR A 821 -13.06 13.75 -17.71
CA TYR A 821 -12.55 14.55 -18.82
C TYR A 821 -13.00 13.96 -20.16
N ASP A 822 -13.59 14.82 -21.00
CA ASP A 822 -13.88 14.49 -22.39
C ASP A 822 -12.86 15.19 -23.30
N TRP A 823 -11.99 14.40 -23.92
CA TRP A 823 -10.96 14.91 -24.83
C TRP A 823 -11.53 15.57 -26.09
N ARG A 824 -12.80 15.31 -26.47
CA ARG A 824 -13.44 15.92 -27.64
C ARG A 824 -13.85 17.37 -27.39
N THR A 825 -14.49 17.62 -26.25
CA THR A 825 -14.94 18.96 -25.84
C THR A 825 -13.87 19.72 -25.06
N ARG A 826 -12.83 19.02 -24.59
CA ARG A 826 -11.75 19.52 -23.72
C ARG A 826 -12.25 20.04 -22.37
N GLN A 827 -13.42 19.58 -21.93
CA GLN A 827 -14.04 19.98 -20.67
C GLN A 827 -14.22 18.77 -19.76
N PHE A 828 -14.35 19.02 -18.46
CA PHE A 828 -14.79 18.01 -17.51
C PHE A 828 -16.32 17.96 -17.55
N ALA A 829 -16.88 16.77 -17.76
CA ALA A 829 -18.29 16.56 -17.57
C ALA A 829 -18.66 16.80 -16.09
N PRO A 830 -19.89 17.28 -15.80
CA PRO A 830 -20.38 17.36 -14.44
C PRO A 830 -20.34 15.95 -13.80
N ALA A 831 -20.03 15.92 -12.50
CA ALA A 831 -20.04 14.71 -11.70
C ALA A 831 -21.50 14.25 -11.46
N ALA A 832 -22.11 13.65 -12.49
CA ALA A 832 -23.39 12.97 -12.35
C ALA A 832 -23.16 11.53 -11.88
N PRO A 833 -24.01 10.99 -10.99
CA PRO A 833 -23.96 9.58 -10.62
C PRO A 833 -24.08 8.70 -11.88
N PRO A 834 -23.44 7.51 -11.92
CA PRO A 834 -23.55 6.63 -13.08
C PRO A 834 -25.02 6.24 -13.29
N ASP A 835 -25.53 6.41 -14.52
CA ASP A 835 -26.92 6.13 -14.96
C ASP A 835 -27.34 4.64 -14.90
N LEU A 836 -26.71 3.84 -14.01
CA LEU A 836 -27.05 2.43 -13.74
C LEU A 836 -28.06 2.25 -12.61
N ALA A 837 -28.47 3.33 -11.95
CA ALA A 837 -29.54 3.28 -10.97
C ALA A 837 -30.83 2.82 -11.67
N THR A 838 -31.27 1.61 -11.34
CA THR A 838 -32.50 1.01 -11.87
C THR A 838 -33.70 1.90 -11.55
N LYS A 839 -34.67 1.95 -12.47
CA LYS A 839 -35.92 2.74 -12.41
C LYS A 839 -36.87 2.42 -11.24
N ASN A 840 -36.45 1.65 -10.23
CA ASN A 840 -37.30 1.29 -9.09
C ASN A 840 -36.75 1.93 -7.81
N HIS A 841 -36.97 3.24 -7.64
CA HIS A 841 -36.89 3.87 -6.34
C HIS A 841 -38.31 4.07 -5.81
N ASP A 842 -38.66 3.30 -4.80
CA ASP A 842 -39.53 3.82 -3.75
C ASP A 842 -38.73 4.90 -3.01
N GLU A 843 -39.30 6.10 -2.99
CA GLU A 843 -38.89 7.23 -2.16
C GLU A 843 -39.11 6.89 -0.69
N ASN A 844 -38.20 6.13 -0.07
CA ASN A 844 -37.99 6.12 1.39
C ASN A 844 -36.89 5.14 1.77
N ASN A 845 -35.62 5.54 1.63
CA ASN A 845 -34.59 5.11 2.58
C ASN A 845 -33.39 6.08 2.56
N GLN A 846 -33.57 7.24 3.20
CA GLN A 846 -32.46 7.99 3.75
C GLN A 846 -32.00 7.26 5.00
N ASP A 847 -31.02 6.36 4.87
CA ASP A 847 -30.25 5.94 6.03
C ASP A 847 -28.75 5.92 5.70
N ASN A 848 -28.07 6.83 6.40
CA ASN A 848 -26.65 6.93 6.68
C ASN A 848 -25.75 7.78 5.76
N LEU A 849 -25.82 9.08 6.08
CA LEU A 849 -24.74 10.07 6.26
C LEU A 849 -24.29 10.91 5.06
N ALA A 850 -25.10 11.93 4.77
CA ALA A 850 -24.63 13.30 4.58
C ALA A 850 -25.38 14.20 5.58
N PRO A 851 -24.72 15.04 6.41
CA PRO A 851 -25.42 16.14 7.05
C PRO A 851 -25.62 17.25 6.02
N ALA A 852 -26.89 17.63 5.85
CA ALA A 852 -27.31 18.84 5.20
C ALA A 852 -26.76 20.06 5.96
N ASP A 853 -26.38 21.11 5.24
CA ASP A 853 -26.97 22.43 5.42
C ASP A 853 -26.66 23.32 4.23
N GLY A 854 -27.70 23.98 3.74
CA GLY A 854 -27.64 24.88 2.61
C GLY A 854 -27.06 26.23 2.99
N PHE A 855 -26.29 26.80 2.08
CA PHE A 855 -26.25 28.23 1.86
C PHE A 855 -26.11 28.47 0.36
N ALA A 856 -27.18 29.02 -0.21
CA ALA A 856 -27.14 29.66 -1.50
C ALA A 856 -26.18 30.86 -1.42
N TYR A 857 -25.25 30.96 -2.36
CA TYR A 857 -24.75 32.27 -2.76
C TYR A 857 -24.65 32.33 -4.27
N ASP A 858 -25.17 33.46 -4.74
CA ASP A 858 -25.48 33.81 -6.10
C ASP A 858 -24.22 34.01 -6.95
N SER A 859 -24.46 33.93 -8.24
CA SER A 859 -23.60 34.23 -9.37
C SER A 859 -22.84 35.56 -9.31
N GLN A 860 -21.71 35.56 -10.04
CA GLN A 860 -21.12 36.65 -10.83
C GLN A 860 -19.69 37.10 -10.47
N VAL A 861 -18.94 37.28 -11.55
CA VAL A 861 -17.78 38.16 -11.79
C VAL A 861 -16.38 37.50 -11.72
N GLU A 862 -15.81 37.41 -12.94
CA GLU A 862 -14.39 37.34 -13.39
C GLU A 862 -13.55 36.07 -13.21
#